data_AF-A0A5C1Q8Z3-F1
#
_entry.id   AF-A0A5C1Q8Z3-F1
#
_cell.length_a   1.000
_cell.length_b   1.000
_cell.length_c   1.000
_cell.angle_alpha   90.00
_cell.angle_beta   90.00
_cell.angle_gamma   90.00
#
_symmetry.space_group_name_H-M   'P 1'
#
loop_
_entity.id
_entity.type
_entity.pdbx_description
1 polymer ?
#
loop_
_entity_poly.entity_id
_entity_poly.type
_entity_poly.pdbx_seq_one_letter_code
_entity_poly.pdbx_strand_id
1 'polypeptide(L)'
;MLSHFHLDGDNIKILSENILENKTFSSSKTDYLLNRDFYENGFSIFDIVNSKEHLTRSKIRSCSFIDTPEKFIKDICNNSMVIGISATATINSNFNNYDLDYLKSNLQDNFYKISDSEFDRLKNRADEWSKYYKEIDVSVDYIHSGSFVDLFGDEGAANDFKFRVSGDKFVLQRYFRLFTAYKHFIGNRKLTSFICFFNKQLKVDDEKFDLALFKNFAEMVFGESESIVTLSGNNFEVKKSKIIEDLSLGKRRFIVTNYQTVGAGQNLQFPIPKGADYVKINDFEARSEIDINGIYLDKPTNILINVFNSELDDKDLYKYIFQLEFILQSGAISPKDFSDMLQNLFSRNNYTCTNLYNTSVFNRAVVKIILQALGRVSRSNIKSPTIDILIDYELKDILSKTKLPKDLITVKEYEYILDSLDADEYLDNKEIEYINRASTKSNRSSILITRFINQESWSIYSIEMWKEMRNTVLRNPGVVDLSIIDSKFKDLFLELEKSRSEYWYKEEYEFKDVDISFKPNNQYKEVNEIESRLTDLLKIPMLRDYFEEQSYAREFAEYKYMLTPPVFNNIYKGALGEVAGSFIFREIFGIELKELDIEQYEKFDFKTIDGIYVDFKYWKGDYFIDESVYIDKIKSKASIVGAKSVYIINILMDDDTPSNIKQIDNISVIPYLYDTEGNINKVAAEYILEGFGL
;
A
#
# COMPACT_ATOMS: atom_id res chain seq x y z
N MET A 1 10.06 14.21 -22.73
CA MET A 1 11.32 13.52 -22.37
C MET A 1 11.98 12.89 -23.59
N LEU A 2 11.29 12.05 -24.38
CA LEU A 2 11.83 11.42 -25.61
C LEU A 2 12.22 12.40 -26.72
N SER A 3 11.58 13.58 -26.79
CA SER A 3 11.87 14.65 -27.76
C SER A 3 13.25 15.31 -27.59
N HIS A 4 13.90 15.15 -26.43
CA HIS A 4 15.26 15.66 -26.20
C HIS A 4 16.36 14.76 -26.76
N PHE A 5 16.00 13.58 -27.29
CA PHE A 5 16.96 12.60 -27.80
C PHE A 5 17.14 12.63 -29.32
N HIS A 6 16.65 13.67 -30.01
CA HIS A 6 16.74 13.83 -31.47
C HIS A 6 16.28 12.61 -32.28
N LEU A 7 15.32 11.85 -31.72
CA LEU A 7 14.67 10.73 -32.41
C LEU A 7 13.70 11.30 -33.45
N ASP A 8 13.56 10.63 -34.60
CA ASP A 8 12.54 11.00 -35.58
C ASP A 8 11.12 10.77 -35.03
N GLY A 9 10.13 11.42 -35.63
CA GLY A 9 8.74 11.41 -35.14
C GLY A 9 8.15 10.00 -35.05
N ASP A 10 8.52 9.12 -35.99
CA ASP A 10 8.05 7.74 -36.03
C ASP A 10 8.68 6.89 -34.92
N ASN A 11 9.97 7.07 -34.63
CA ASN A 11 10.65 6.39 -33.52
C ASN A 11 10.20 6.93 -32.16
N ILE A 12 9.92 8.24 -32.03
CA ILE A 12 9.28 8.77 -30.81
C ILE A 12 7.91 8.16 -30.64
N LYS A 13 7.13 8.03 -31.71
CA LYS A 13 5.81 7.41 -31.66
C LYS A 13 5.91 5.93 -31.30
N ILE A 14 6.77 5.14 -31.96
CA ILE A 14 7.01 3.73 -31.67
C ILE A 14 7.54 3.51 -30.25
N LEU A 15 8.46 4.36 -29.76
CA LEU A 15 9.00 4.24 -28.41
C LEU A 15 7.98 4.69 -27.37
N SER A 16 7.23 5.75 -27.64
CA SER A 16 6.12 6.17 -26.78
C SER A 16 5.07 5.06 -26.73
N GLU A 17 4.69 4.48 -27.86
CA GLU A 17 3.79 3.33 -27.94
C GLU A 17 4.38 2.14 -27.19
N ASN A 18 5.62 1.72 -27.40
CA ASN A 18 6.19 0.59 -26.66
C ASN A 18 6.33 0.85 -25.14
N ILE A 19 6.64 2.09 -24.73
CA ILE A 19 6.75 2.49 -23.32
C ILE A 19 5.36 2.64 -22.67
N LEU A 20 4.38 3.18 -23.39
CA LEU A 20 3.01 3.42 -22.93
C LEU A 20 2.13 2.17 -23.02
N GLU A 21 2.33 1.34 -24.03
CA GLU A 21 1.57 0.11 -24.26
C GLU A 21 2.06 -1.02 -23.36
N ASN A 22 3.27 -0.92 -22.79
CA ASN A 22 3.83 -1.95 -21.91
C ASN A 22 3.60 -3.35 -22.50
N LYS A 23 3.82 -3.50 -23.83
CA LYS A 23 3.49 -4.66 -24.67
C LYS A 23 4.27 -5.89 -24.18
N THR A 24 3.82 -6.40 -23.06
CA THR A 24 4.02 -7.77 -22.64
C THR A 24 3.21 -8.63 -23.60
N PHE A 25 3.81 -9.75 -23.98
CA PHE A 25 3.36 -10.67 -25.02
C PHE A 25 1.98 -11.35 -24.77
N SER A 26 1.08 -10.81 -23.93
CA SER A 26 -0.25 -11.43 -23.74
C SER A 26 -1.42 -10.56 -23.24
N SER A 27 -1.27 -9.26 -22.95
CA SER A 27 -2.45 -8.51 -22.45
C SER A 27 -3.43 -8.20 -23.58
N SER A 28 -4.67 -8.65 -23.40
CA SER A 28 -5.78 -8.34 -24.29
C SER A 28 -6.05 -6.82 -24.31
N LYS A 29 -6.52 -6.23 -25.42
CA LYS A 29 -6.90 -4.80 -25.51
C LYS A 29 -7.83 -4.33 -24.37
N THR A 30 -8.61 -5.27 -23.85
CA THR A 30 -9.50 -5.20 -22.69
C THR A 30 -8.80 -4.82 -21.38
N ASP A 31 -7.61 -5.36 -21.10
CA ASP A 31 -6.87 -5.07 -19.86
C ASP A 31 -6.14 -3.71 -19.89
N TYR A 32 -5.82 -3.18 -21.09
CA TYR A 32 -5.14 -1.89 -21.21
C TYR A 32 -5.98 -0.72 -20.66
N LEU A 33 -7.30 -0.78 -20.85
CA LEU A 33 -8.21 0.27 -20.42
C LEU A 33 -8.36 0.30 -18.91
N LEU A 34 -8.34 -0.85 -18.26
CA LEU A 34 -8.44 -0.97 -16.81
C LEU A 34 -7.05 -0.75 -16.19
N ASN A 35 -6.74 0.49 -15.77
CA ASN A 35 -5.49 0.82 -15.07
C ASN A 35 -5.45 0.18 -13.68
N ARG A 36 -5.12 -1.11 -13.62
CA ARG A 36 -5.10 -1.87 -12.37
C ARG A 36 -3.98 -1.45 -11.41
N ASP A 37 -4.03 -2.01 -10.21
CA ASP A 37 -3.08 -1.65 -9.17
C ASP A 37 -1.64 -2.13 -9.42
N PHE A 38 -0.72 -1.82 -8.50
CA PHE A 38 0.68 -2.23 -8.62
C PHE A 38 0.79 -3.76 -8.59
N TYR A 39 -0.08 -4.43 -7.83
CA TYR A 39 -0.08 -5.88 -7.76
C TYR A 39 -0.41 -6.51 -9.12
N GLU A 40 -1.34 -5.95 -9.88
CA GLU A 40 -1.71 -6.47 -11.20
C GLU A 40 -0.70 -6.12 -12.31
N ASN A 41 -0.17 -4.90 -12.29
CA ASN A 41 0.63 -4.36 -13.40
C ASN A 41 2.15 -4.42 -13.17
N GLY A 42 2.56 -4.51 -11.90
CA GLY A 42 3.94 -4.34 -11.46
C GLY A 42 4.56 -3.02 -11.92
N PHE A 43 5.84 -3.03 -12.32
CA PHE A 43 6.53 -1.83 -12.81
C PHE A 43 7.51 -2.15 -13.94
N SER A 44 7.88 -1.12 -14.70
CA SER A 44 8.94 -1.20 -15.72
C SER A 44 9.90 -0.03 -15.59
N ILE A 45 11.19 -0.32 -15.77
CA ILE A 45 12.27 0.67 -15.74
C ILE A 45 12.89 0.71 -17.13
N PHE A 46 13.07 1.92 -17.65
CA PHE A 46 13.72 2.18 -18.92
C PHE A 46 14.97 3.04 -18.69
N ASP A 47 16.12 2.50 -19.08
CA ASP A 47 17.42 3.19 -19.05
C ASP A 47 17.86 3.50 -20.49
N ILE A 48 18.01 4.79 -20.79
CA ILE A 48 18.38 5.27 -22.12
C ILE A 48 19.86 5.64 -22.10
N VAL A 49 20.70 4.74 -22.60
CA VAL A 49 22.16 4.87 -22.60
C VAL A 49 22.63 5.48 -23.92
N ASN A 50 23.20 6.69 -23.82
CA ASN A 50 23.94 7.33 -24.90
C ASN A 50 25.44 7.14 -24.69
N SER A 51 26.15 6.63 -25.69
CA SER A 51 27.61 6.45 -25.64
C SER A 51 28.31 7.24 -26.73
N LYS A 52 29.50 7.80 -26.42
CA LYS A 52 30.38 8.44 -27.41
C LYS A 52 30.83 7.48 -28.52
N GLU A 53 30.79 6.17 -28.29
CA GLU A 53 31.09 5.14 -29.29
C GLU A 53 29.93 4.91 -30.28
N HIS A 54 28.75 5.48 -30.01
CA HIS A 54 27.52 5.30 -30.79
C HIS A 54 26.82 6.64 -31.01
N LEU A 55 27.52 7.61 -31.62
CA LEU A 55 27.04 8.98 -31.87
C LEU A 55 25.68 9.08 -32.60
N THR A 56 25.25 8.04 -33.31
CA THR A 56 23.99 7.97 -34.06
C THR A 56 22.99 6.94 -33.51
N ARG A 57 23.28 6.29 -32.36
CA ARG A 57 22.43 5.22 -31.81
C ARG A 57 22.33 5.32 -30.29
N SER A 58 21.12 5.49 -29.77
CA SER A 58 20.80 5.31 -28.35
C SER A 58 20.49 3.84 -28.08
N LYS A 59 21.03 3.28 -26.98
CA LYS A 59 20.63 1.95 -26.50
C LYS A 59 19.59 2.14 -25.41
N ILE A 60 18.41 1.56 -25.60
CA ILE A 60 17.37 1.53 -24.58
C ILE A 60 17.43 0.15 -23.93
N ARG A 61 17.66 0.14 -22.62
CA ARG A 61 17.56 -1.05 -21.78
C ARG A 61 16.24 -0.96 -21.04
N SER A 62 15.48 -2.04 -21.03
CA SER A 62 14.25 -2.13 -20.25
C SER A 62 14.31 -3.33 -19.32
N CYS A 63 13.74 -3.17 -18.13
CA CYS A 63 13.48 -4.26 -17.21
C CYS A 63 12.04 -4.11 -16.72
N SER A 64 11.23 -5.16 -16.89
CA SER A 64 9.81 -5.16 -16.58
C SER A 64 9.51 -6.29 -15.61
N PHE A 65 8.85 -5.95 -14.51
CA PHE A 65 8.34 -6.88 -13.52
C PHE A 65 6.82 -6.81 -13.57
N ILE A 66 6.19 -7.74 -14.28
CA ILE A 66 4.73 -7.71 -14.56
C ILE A 66 3.93 -8.68 -13.69
N ASP A 67 4.63 -9.59 -13.01
CA ASP A 67 4.03 -10.57 -12.11
C ASP A 67 4.56 -10.32 -10.71
N THR A 68 3.72 -9.68 -9.89
CA THR A 68 3.99 -9.51 -8.47
C THR A 68 3.76 -10.83 -7.72
N PRO A 69 4.36 -11.01 -6.54
CA PRO A 69 4.10 -12.19 -5.72
C PRO A 69 2.61 -12.40 -5.40
N GLU A 70 1.86 -11.32 -5.19
CA GLU A 70 0.43 -11.35 -4.90
C GLU A 70 -0.40 -11.78 -6.11
N LYS A 71 -0.14 -11.20 -7.28
CA LYS A 71 -0.79 -11.61 -8.53
C LYS A 71 -0.51 -13.08 -8.84
N PHE A 72 0.73 -13.51 -8.64
CA PHE A 72 1.11 -14.92 -8.83
C PHE A 72 0.30 -15.86 -7.94
N ILE A 73 0.08 -15.51 -6.66
CA ILE A 73 -0.80 -16.30 -5.77
C ILE A 73 -2.24 -16.29 -6.26
N LYS A 74 -2.77 -15.11 -6.59
CA LYS A 74 -4.14 -14.97 -7.10
C LYS A 74 -4.36 -15.85 -8.34
N ASP A 75 -3.42 -15.85 -9.28
CA ASP A 75 -3.50 -16.62 -10.51
C ASP A 75 -3.44 -18.14 -10.27
N ILE A 76 -2.68 -18.60 -9.27
CA ILE A 76 -2.69 -20.00 -8.82
C ILE A 76 -4.06 -20.35 -8.22
N CYS A 77 -4.63 -19.47 -7.38
CA CYS A 77 -5.92 -19.70 -6.73
C CYS A 77 -7.07 -19.89 -7.74
N ASN A 78 -6.97 -19.31 -8.95
CA ASN A 78 -7.96 -19.51 -10.01
C ASN A 78 -8.10 -20.98 -10.46
N ASN A 79 -7.08 -21.81 -10.25
CA ASN A 79 -7.03 -23.20 -10.72
C ASN A 79 -6.78 -24.21 -9.59
N SER A 80 -6.54 -23.76 -8.36
CA SER A 80 -6.09 -24.62 -7.27
C SER A 80 -6.45 -24.08 -5.90
N MET A 81 -6.69 -24.97 -4.95
CA MET A 81 -6.81 -24.60 -3.54
C MET A 81 -5.43 -24.33 -2.95
N VAL A 82 -5.17 -23.10 -2.53
CA VAL A 82 -3.92 -22.69 -1.89
C VAL A 82 -4.14 -22.55 -0.39
N ILE A 83 -3.37 -23.27 0.42
CA ILE A 83 -3.41 -23.20 1.88
C ILE A 83 -2.15 -22.47 2.37
N GLY A 84 -2.32 -21.22 2.78
CA GLY A 84 -1.26 -20.42 3.40
C GLY A 84 -1.16 -20.67 4.91
N ILE A 85 0.01 -21.09 5.40
CA ILE A 85 0.25 -21.33 6.83
C ILE A 85 1.45 -20.50 7.28
N SER A 86 1.23 -19.52 8.15
CA SER A 86 2.30 -18.76 8.80
C SER A 86 1.84 -18.22 10.15
N ALA A 87 2.70 -18.33 11.16
CA ALA A 87 2.45 -17.81 12.50
C ALA A 87 2.32 -16.28 12.54
N THR A 88 2.75 -15.58 11.48
CA THR A 88 2.71 -14.12 11.37
C THR A 88 1.97 -13.67 10.11
N ALA A 89 1.17 -14.53 9.47
CA ALA A 89 0.51 -14.24 8.20
C ALA A 89 -0.38 -12.99 8.27
N THR A 90 -1.05 -12.79 9.39
CA THR A 90 -2.04 -11.72 9.61
C THR A 90 -1.40 -10.38 9.96
N ILE A 91 -0.09 -10.33 10.22
CA ILE A 91 0.64 -9.07 10.44
C ILE A 91 0.79 -8.36 9.09
N ASN A 92 0.09 -7.24 8.92
CA ASN A 92 0.09 -6.44 7.70
C ASN A 92 1.44 -5.72 7.49
N SER A 93 2.42 -6.45 6.96
CA SER A 93 3.75 -5.96 6.58
C SER A 93 3.97 -6.31 5.12
N ASN A 94 3.24 -5.67 4.22
CA ASN A 94 3.05 -6.08 2.82
C ASN A 94 4.32 -6.17 1.95
N PHE A 95 5.47 -5.61 2.37
CA PHE A 95 6.75 -5.85 1.68
C PHE A 95 7.55 -7.06 2.24
N ASN A 96 7.12 -7.60 3.39
CA ASN A 96 7.71 -8.77 4.06
C ASN A 96 6.74 -9.96 4.18
N ASN A 97 5.44 -9.74 4.06
CA ASN A 97 4.33 -10.70 4.00
C ASN A 97 3.49 -10.37 2.78
N TYR A 98 2.70 -11.33 2.30
CA TYR A 98 1.70 -11.05 1.26
C TYR A 98 0.66 -10.04 1.75
N ASP A 99 0.22 -9.17 0.84
CA ASP A 99 -0.90 -8.28 1.10
C ASP A 99 -2.23 -9.06 1.09
N LEU A 100 -2.72 -9.39 2.29
CA LEU A 100 -3.97 -10.13 2.45
C LEU A 100 -5.21 -9.29 2.10
N ASP A 101 -5.12 -7.96 2.18
CA ASP A 101 -6.24 -7.08 1.83
C ASP A 101 -6.44 -7.09 0.31
N TYR A 102 -5.35 -7.03 -0.46
CA TYR A 102 -5.38 -7.24 -1.91
C TYR A 102 -5.94 -8.63 -2.27
N LEU A 103 -5.42 -9.71 -1.66
CA LEU A 103 -5.87 -11.07 -1.97
C LEU A 103 -7.36 -11.26 -1.64
N LYS A 104 -7.82 -10.75 -0.51
CA LYS A 104 -9.24 -10.79 -0.11
C LYS A 104 -10.12 -10.03 -1.11
N SER A 105 -9.70 -8.84 -1.53
CA SER A 105 -10.47 -8.01 -2.47
C SER A 105 -10.62 -8.65 -3.85
N ASN A 106 -9.58 -9.36 -4.32
CA ASN A 106 -9.53 -9.94 -5.67
C ASN A 106 -10.08 -11.38 -5.74
N LEU A 107 -9.90 -12.18 -4.69
CA LEU A 107 -10.42 -13.56 -4.64
C LEU A 107 -11.88 -13.61 -4.14
N GLN A 108 -12.36 -12.59 -3.44
CA GLN A 108 -13.74 -12.45 -2.97
C GLN A 108 -14.23 -13.71 -2.23
N ASP A 109 -15.30 -14.34 -2.71
CA ASP A 109 -15.89 -15.55 -2.11
C ASP A 109 -14.95 -16.76 -2.09
N ASN A 110 -13.88 -16.74 -2.90
CA ASN A 110 -12.85 -17.77 -2.92
C ASN A 110 -11.74 -17.54 -1.88
N PHE A 111 -11.75 -16.43 -1.15
CA PHE A 111 -10.82 -16.18 -0.06
C PHE A 111 -11.39 -16.67 1.28
N TYR A 112 -10.76 -17.69 1.85
CA TYR A 112 -11.18 -18.25 3.13
C TYR A 112 -10.22 -17.84 4.23
N LYS A 113 -10.75 -17.14 5.23
CA LYS A 113 -10.09 -16.89 6.51
C LYS A 113 -10.72 -17.78 7.57
N ILE A 114 -9.92 -18.22 8.55
CA ILE A 114 -10.46 -18.91 9.73
C ILE A 114 -11.56 -18.07 10.37
N SER A 115 -12.69 -18.71 10.71
CA SER A 115 -13.79 -18.04 11.38
C SER A 115 -13.42 -17.67 12.81
N ASP A 116 -14.14 -16.71 13.42
CA ASP A 116 -13.94 -16.34 14.83
C ASP A 116 -14.09 -17.56 15.75
N SER A 117 -15.04 -18.45 15.48
CA SER A 117 -15.23 -19.69 16.26
C SER A 117 -14.07 -20.67 16.15
N GLU A 118 -13.45 -20.79 14.97
CA GLU A 118 -12.27 -21.63 14.77
C GLU A 118 -11.04 -21.01 15.41
N PHE A 119 -10.91 -19.69 15.32
CA PHE A 119 -9.86 -18.93 15.98
C PHE A 119 -9.96 -19.08 17.51
N ASP A 120 -11.15 -18.94 18.10
CA ASP A 120 -11.39 -19.15 19.53
C ASP A 120 -11.00 -20.57 19.95
N ARG A 121 -11.32 -21.58 19.13
CA ARG A 121 -10.89 -22.97 19.38
C ARG A 121 -9.36 -23.11 19.34
N LEU A 122 -8.69 -22.45 18.40
CA LEU A 122 -7.22 -22.45 18.33
C LEU A 122 -6.59 -21.73 19.53
N LYS A 123 -7.18 -20.60 19.94
CA LYS A 123 -6.75 -19.83 21.11
C LYS A 123 -6.90 -20.65 22.39
N ASN A 124 -8.06 -21.26 22.61
CA ASN A 124 -8.29 -22.15 23.77
C ASN A 124 -7.26 -23.30 23.80
N ARG A 125 -6.94 -23.88 22.63
CA ARG A 125 -5.90 -24.93 22.54
C ARG A 125 -4.50 -24.39 22.84
N ALA A 126 -4.18 -23.16 22.45
CA ALA A 126 -2.92 -22.52 22.78
C ALA A 126 -2.81 -22.22 24.29
N ASP A 127 -3.91 -21.82 24.92
CA ASP A 127 -4.00 -21.63 26.38
C ASP A 127 -3.84 -22.97 27.12
N GLU A 128 -4.44 -24.06 26.63
CA GLU A 128 -4.19 -25.41 27.15
C GLU A 128 -2.72 -25.83 27.02
N TRP A 129 -2.08 -25.49 25.89
CA TRP A 129 -0.66 -25.77 25.66
C TRP A 129 0.28 -24.99 26.61
N SER A 130 -0.20 -23.91 27.21
CA SER A 130 0.55 -23.03 28.09
C SER A 130 -0.06 -22.91 29.50
N LYS A 131 -0.92 -23.86 29.88
CA LYS A 131 -1.72 -23.84 31.11
C LYS A 131 -0.92 -23.59 32.39
N TYR A 132 0.27 -24.17 32.51
CA TYR A 132 1.16 -24.04 33.66
C TYR A 132 2.37 -23.14 33.38
N TYR A 133 2.33 -22.31 32.34
CA TYR A 133 3.46 -21.45 31.98
C TYR A 133 3.84 -20.45 33.08
N LYS A 134 2.87 -20.03 33.90
CA LYS A 134 3.08 -19.18 35.08
C LYS A 134 4.01 -19.76 36.17
N GLU A 135 4.33 -21.05 36.09
CA GLU A 135 5.29 -21.71 37.00
C GLU A 135 6.74 -21.44 36.59
N ILE A 136 6.96 -20.84 35.42
CA ILE A 136 8.27 -20.42 34.93
C ILE A 136 8.52 -18.98 35.40
N ASP A 137 9.72 -18.75 35.91
CA ASP A 137 10.23 -17.42 36.20
C ASP A 137 10.79 -16.79 34.92
N VAL A 138 10.06 -15.83 34.34
CA VAL A 138 10.44 -15.14 33.10
C VAL A 138 10.87 -13.73 33.41
N SER A 139 12.12 -13.39 33.09
CA SER A 139 12.64 -12.02 33.18
C SER A 139 12.73 -11.36 31.81
N VAL A 140 12.42 -10.06 31.77
CA VAL A 140 12.56 -9.22 30.57
C VAL A 140 13.38 -8.00 30.94
N ASP A 141 14.55 -7.86 30.31
CA ASP A 141 15.47 -6.75 30.54
C ASP A 141 15.83 -6.04 29.22
N TYR A 142 15.99 -4.72 29.29
CA TYR A 142 16.36 -3.90 28.14
C TYR A 142 17.83 -3.45 28.22
N ILE A 143 18.60 -3.75 27.17
CA ILE A 143 20.00 -3.37 27.06
C ILE A 143 20.12 -1.97 26.46
N HIS A 144 20.57 -1.02 27.26
CA HIS A 144 20.90 0.33 26.84
C HIS A 144 22.34 0.43 26.31
N SER A 145 22.65 1.53 25.62
CA SER A 145 24.03 1.94 25.40
C SER A 145 24.72 2.28 26.73
N GLY A 146 25.98 1.90 26.88
CA GLY A 146 26.74 2.20 28.09
C GLY A 146 28.26 2.26 27.88
N SER A 147 29.00 2.30 28.99
CA SER A 147 30.46 2.38 28.99
C SER A 147 31.10 1.00 29.05
N PHE A 148 32.03 0.72 28.13
CA PHE A 148 32.86 -0.48 28.21
C PHE A 148 33.70 -0.56 29.49
N VAL A 149 34.06 0.59 30.10
CA VAL A 149 34.81 0.63 31.36
C VAL A 149 33.96 -0.01 32.48
N ASP A 150 32.69 0.36 32.57
CA ASP A 150 31.77 -0.21 33.57
C ASP A 150 31.42 -1.66 33.26
N LEU A 151 31.32 -2.00 31.96
CA LEU A 151 30.99 -3.35 31.53
C LEU A 151 32.11 -4.33 31.87
N PHE A 152 33.36 -3.96 31.56
CA PHE A 152 34.55 -4.78 31.75
C PHE A 152 35.12 -4.68 33.16
N GLY A 153 34.89 -3.58 33.87
CA GLY A 153 35.54 -3.30 35.16
C GLY A 153 37.04 -3.02 35.03
N ASP A 154 37.55 -2.83 33.80
CA ASP A 154 38.95 -2.59 33.48
C ASP A 154 39.04 -1.53 32.37
N GLU A 155 39.59 -0.37 32.72
CA GLU A 155 39.76 0.76 31.82
C GLU A 155 40.79 0.49 30.71
N GLY A 156 41.86 -0.24 31.02
CA GLY A 156 42.89 -0.63 30.06
C GLY A 156 42.34 -1.56 28.99
N ALA A 157 41.61 -2.59 29.40
CA ALA A 157 40.91 -3.51 28.50
C ALA A 157 39.87 -2.77 27.65
N ALA A 158 39.07 -1.88 28.24
CA ALA A 158 38.06 -1.12 27.51
C ALA A 158 38.69 -0.21 26.44
N ASN A 159 39.82 0.41 26.73
CA ASN A 159 40.53 1.27 25.78
C ASN A 159 41.23 0.47 24.67
N ASP A 160 41.87 -0.67 24.99
CA ASP A 160 42.44 -1.59 23.98
C ASP A 160 41.35 -2.11 23.04
N PHE A 161 40.19 -2.50 23.58
CA PHE A 161 39.05 -2.94 22.77
C PHE A 161 38.59 -1.86 21.79
N LYS A 162 38.35 -0.64 22.30
CA LYS A 162 37.91 0.50 21.46
C LYS A 162 38.93 0.82 20.37
N PHE A 163 40.22 0.74 20.68
CA PHE A 163 41.31 0.97 19.73
C PHE A 163 41.28 -0.06 18.59
N ARG A 164 41.12 -1.34 18.91
CA ARG A 164 41.05 -2.43 17.92
C ARG A 164 39.83 -2.37 17.02
N VAL A 165 38.71 -1.83 17.52
CA VAL A 165 37.44 -1.68 16.78
C VAL A 165 37.35 -0.34 16.03
N SER A 166 38.48 0.39 15.91
CA SER A 166 38.63 1.63 15.12
C SER A 166 37.66 2.78 15.47
N GLY A 167 36.95 2.70 16.60
CA GLY A 167 36.08 3.78 17.09
C GLY A 167 34.74 3.93 16.37
N ASP A 168 34.36 3.06 15.42
CA ASP A 168 33.03 3.12 14.77
C ASP A 168 31.94 2.96 15.83
N LYS A 169 31.15 4.02 16.06
CA LYS A 169 30.12 4.06 17.09
C LYS A 169 29.08 2.95 16.92
N PHE A 170 28.68 2.63 15.69
CA PHE A 170 27.67 1.60 15.43
C PHE A 170 28.24 0.20 15.72
N VAL A 171 29.48 -0.05 15.33
CA VAL A 171 30.17 -1.31 15.63
C VAL A 171 30.40 -1.47 17.15
N LEU A 172 30.86 -0.41 17.82
CA LEU A 172 31.05 -0.39 19.27
C LEU A 172 29.75 -0.67 20.03
N GLN A 173 28.63 -0.07 19.61
CA GLN A 173 27.32 -0.34 20.24
C GLN A 173 26.89 -1.79 20.06
N ARG A 174 27.10 -2.38 18.88
CA ARG A 174 26.81 -3.81 18.66
C ARG A 174 27.62 -4.70 19.62
N TYR A 175 28.91 -4.46 19.76
CA TYR A 175 29.74 -5.21 20.70
C TYR A 175 29.36 -4.97 22.15
N PHE A 176 28.99 -3.74 22.51
CA PHE A 176 28.52 -3.43 23.86
C PHE A 176 27.33 -4.31 24.24
N ARG A 177 26.34 -4.42 23.34
CA ARG A 177 25.18 -5.29 23.54
C ARG A 177 25.56 -6.78 23.60
N LEU A 178 26.46 -7.23 22.72
CA LEU A 178 26.98 -8.61 22.74
C LEU A 178 27.68 -8.96 24.07
N PHE A 179 28.58 -8.11 24.55
CA PHE A 179 29.28 -8.33 25.81
C PHE A 179 28.36 -8.20 27.02
N THR A 180 27.36 -7.32 26.96
CA THR A 180 26.34 -7.20 28.03
C THR A 180 25.52 -8.49 28.13
N ALA A 181 25.04 -9.01 27.01
CA ALA A 181 24.35 -10.31 26.98
C ALA A 181 25.25 -11.46 27.44
N TYR A 182 26.54 -11.44 27.08
CA TYR A 182 27.49 -12.45 27.55
C TYR A 182 27.75 -12.37 29.05
N LYS A 183 27.95 -11.16 29.60
CA LYS A 183 28.09 -10.93 31.05
C LYS A 183 26.88 -11.46 31.81
N HIS A 184 25.67 -11.22 31.30
CA HIS A 184 24.42 -11.74 31.86
C HIS A 184 24.42 -13.28 31.88
N PHE A 185 24.75 -13.91 30.74
CA PHE A 185 24.84 -15.36 30.64
C PHE A 185 25.88 -15.96 31.61
N ILE A 186 27.08 -15.39 31.71
CA ILE A 186 28.13 -15.91 32.60
C ILE A 186 27.75 -15.73 34.07
N GLY A 187 27.12 -14.60 34.42
CA GLY A 187 26.65 -14.31 35.78
C GLY A 187 25.48 -15.19 36.24
N ASN A 188 24.60 -15.61 35.32
CA ASN A 188 23.44 -16.43 35.65
C ASN A 188 23.68 -17.93 35.35
N ARG A 189 24.09 -18.70 36.37
CA ARG A 189 24.38 -20.14 36.23
C ARG A 189 23.16 -21.00 35.88
N LYS A 190 21.92 -20.50 36.05
CA LYS A 190 20.69 -21.20 35.64
C LYS A 190 20.51 -21.22 34.12
N LEU A 191 21.15 -20.31 33.40
CA LEU A 191 21.14 -20.28 31.94
C LEU A 191 22.10 -21.33 31.39
N THR A 192 21.56 -22.41 30.85
CA THR A 192 22.33 -23.47 30.19
C THR A 192 22.47 -23.20 28.70
N SER A 193 21.50 -22.52 28.11
CA SER A 193 21.46 -22.21 26.69
C SER A 193 21.01 -20.76 26.51
N PHE A 194 21.77 -20.00 25.74
CA PHE A 194 21.46 -18.59 25.48
C PHE A 194 21.69 -18.29 24.01
N ILE A 195 20.70 -17.72 23.31
CA ILE A 195 20.82 -17.38 21.89
C ILE A 195 20.69 -15.88 21.64
N CYS A 196 21.63 -15.31 20.92
CA CYS A 196 21.62 -13.90 20.52
C CYS A 196 21.32 -13.76 19.03
N PHE A 197 20.26 -13.03 18.70
CA PHE A 197 19.92 -12.68 17.33
C PHE A 197 20.43 -11.28 16.99
N PHE A 198 21.41 -11.21 16.07
CA PHE A 198 21.94 -9.95 15.54
C PHE A 198 21.57 -9.73 14.06
N ASN A 199 21.79 -8.52 13.57
CA ASN A 199 21.64 -8.18 12.15
C ASN A 199 22.77 -8.72 11.26
N LYS A 200 23.99 -8.72 11.81
CA LYS A 200 25.20 -9.19 11.13
C LYS A 200 25.70 -10.46 11.79
N GLN A 201 26.21 -11.37 10.99
CA GLN A 201 26.78 -12.61 11.48
C GLN A 201 28.16 -12.37 12.12
N LEU A 202 28.40 -12.97 13.29
CA LEU A 202 29.70 -13.01 13.95
C LEU A 202 30.61 -14.02 13.24
N LYS A 203 31.74 -13.57 12.70
CA LYS A 203 32.66 -14.38 11.87
C LYS A 203 34.11 -14.17 12.31
N VAL A 204 34.96 -15.15 12.06
CA VAL A 204 36.40 -15.01 12.28
C VAL A 204 36.95 -14.05 11.22
N ASP A 205 37.81 -13.13 11.64
CA ASP A 205 38.49 -12.10 10.85
C ASP A 205 37.53 -11.13 10.12
N ASP A 206 36.35 -10.85 10.68
CA ASP A 206 35.41 -9.87 10.11
C ASP A 206 35.61 -8.49 10.73
N GLU A 207 35.95 -7.50 9.89
CA GLU A 207 36.27 -6.12 10.28
C GLU A 207 35.23 -5.47 11.21
N LYS A 208 33.94 -5.79 11.03
CA LYS A 208 32.84 -5.12 11.74
C LYS A 208 32.14 -6.02 12.77
N PHE A 209 32.43 -7.31 12.81
CA PHE A 209 31.86 -8.24 13.81
C PHE A 209 32.64 -9.57 13.90
N ASP A 210 33.74 -9.50 14.64
CA ASP A 210 34.79 -10.50 14.73
C ASP A 210 34.63 -11.46 15.93
N LEU A 211 34.67 -12.77 15.65
CA LEU A 211 34.55 -13.83 16.64
C LEU A 211 35.83 -14.00 17.48
N ALA A 212 37.01 -13.89 16.88
CA ALA A 212 38.28 -14.09 17.58
C ALA A 212 38.53 -12.96 18.58
N LEU A 213 38.28 -11.72 18.18
CA LEU A 213 38.29 -10.54 19.03
C LEU A 213 37.30 -10.70 20.19
N PHE A 214 36.06 -11.08 19.90
CA PHE A 214 35.07 -11.31 20.95
C PHE A 214 35.52 -12.37 21.96
N LYS A 215 36.02 -13.53 21.50
CA LYS A 215 36.53 -14.58 22.38
C LYS A 215 37.73 -14.15 23.20
N ASN A 216 38.70 -13.46 22.59
CA ASN A 216 39.90 -13.00 23.28
C ASN A 216 39.56 -12.04 24.43
N PHE A 217 38.67 -11.07 24.19
CA PHE A 217 38.22 -10.15 25.24
C PHE A 217 37.29 -10.83 26.24
N ALA A 218 36.48 -11.79 25.80
CA ALA A 218 35.65 -12.59 26.71
C ALA A 218 36.51 -13.38 27.71
N GLU A 219 37.57 -14.03 27.23
CA GLU A 219 38.55 -14.74 28.06
C GLU A 219 39.29 -13.79 28.99
N MET A 220 39.76 -12.65 28.48
CA MET A 220 40.53 -11.67 29.24
C MET A 220 39.70 -11.00 30.36
N VAL A 221 38.44 -10.64 30.07
CA VAL A 221 37.60 -9.85 30.98
C VAL A 221 36.73 -10.72 31.88
N PHE A 222 36.17 -11.81 31.35
CA PHE A 222 35.24 -12.68 32.09
C PHE A 222 35.85 -14.03 32.49
N GLY A 223 37.09 -14.31 32.07
CA GLY A 223 37.83 -15.52 32.43
C GLY A 223 37.36 -16.79 31.73
N GLU A 224 36.54 -16.67 30.67
CA GLU A 224 35.97 -17.81 29.95
C GLU A 224 35.48 -17.41 28.56
N SER A 225 35.72 -18.25 27.54
CA SER A 225 35.27 -18.07 26.15
C SER A 225 34.92 -19.37 25.39
N GLU A 226 34.99 -20.52 26.08
CA GLU A 226 34.72 -21.86 25.53
C GLU A 226 33.22 -22.05 25.20
N SER A 227 32.33 -21.46 25.99
CA SER A 227 30.88 -21.49 25.86
C SER A 227 30.37 -20.76 24.62
N ILE A 228 31.17 -19.84 24.06
CA ILE A 228 30.82 -19.04 22.88
C ILE A 228 30.86 -19.89 21.62
N VAL A 229 29.71 -19.99 20.95
CA VAL A 229 29.53 -20.69 19.68
C VAL A 229 28.76 -19.82 18.70
N THR A 230 28.96 -20.04 17.40
CA THR A 230 28.21 -19.33 16.35
C THR A 230 27.35 -20.28 15.56
N LEU A 231 26.14 -19.86 15.25
CA LEU A 231 25.26 -20.55 14.32
C LEU A 231 25.17 -19.72 13.03
N SER A 232 25.66 -20.28 11.93
CA SER A 232 25.86 -19.60 10.64
C SER A 232 25.42 -20.45 9.46
N GLY A 233 25.04 -19.83 8.34
CA GLY A 233 24.68 -20.54 7.10
C GLY A 233 25.75 -21.54 6.60
N ASN A 234 27.04 -21.22 6.74
CA ASN A 234 28.11 -22.15 6.39
C ASN A 234 28.21 -23.29 7.41
N ASN A 235 28.18 -24.54 6.92
CA ASN A 235 28.20 -25.77 7.74
C ASN A 235 27.14 -25.76 8.86
N PHE A 236 25.97 -25.18 8.57
CA PHE A 236 24.89 -24.96 9.54
C PHE A 236 24.52 -26.24 10.30
N GLU A 237 24.20 -27.33 9.59
CA GLU A 237 23.75 -28.58 10.21
C GLU A 237 24.82 -29.22 11.10
N VAL A 238 26.10 -29.12 10.71
CA VAL A 238 27.23 -29.64 11.51
C VAL A 238 27.37 -28.85 12.81
N LYS A 239 27.36 -27.51 12.72
CA LYS A 239 27.46 -26.64 13.89
C LYS A 239 26.27 -26.82 14.83
N LYS A 240 25.05 -26.87 14.28
CA LYS A 240 23.82 -27.12 15.01
C LYS A 240 23.86 -28.46 15.76
N SER A 241 24.26 -29.53 15.08
CA SER A 241 24.36 -30.87 15.68
C SER A 241 25.34 -30.87 16.86
N LYS A 242 26.50 -30.23 16.71
CA LYS A 242 27.48 -30.09 17.80
C LYS A 242 26.95 -29.28 18.98
N ILE A 243 26.21 -28.19 18.72
CA ILE A 243 25.59 -27.38 19.77
C ILE A 243 24.55 -28.20 20.54
N ILE A 244 23.69 -28.93 19.83
CA ILE A 244 22.67 -29.81 20.45
C ILE A 244 23.34 -30.92 21.27
N GLU A 245 24.40 -31.54 20.75
CA GLU A 245 25.18 -32.54 21.48
C GLU A 245 25.77 -31.96 22.77
N ASP A 246 26.45 -30.82 22.69
CA ASP A 246 27.03 -30.16 23.86
C ASP A 246 25.96 -29.81 24.90
N LEU A 247 24.83 -29.25 24.47
CA LEU A 247 23.70 -28.92 25.35
C LEU A 247 23.12 -30.18 26.00
N SER A 248 22.95 -31.28 25.26
CA SER A 248 22.44 -32.55 25.77
C SER A 248 23.34 -33.18 26.84
N LEU A 249 24.64 -32.91 26.78
CA LEU A 249 25.63 -33.30 27.78
C LEU A 249 25.66 -32.35 29.00
N GLY A 250 24.79 -31.35 29.03
CA GLY A 250 24.72 -30.34 30.09
C GLY A 250 25.77 -29.24 29.98
N LYS A 251 26.52 -29.15 28.87
CA LYS A 251 27.47 -28.06 28.66
C LYS A 251 26.71 -26.80 28.33
N ARG A 252 27.11 -25.69 28.95
CA ARG A 252 26.48 -24.38 28.71
C ARG A 252 26.95 -23.79 27.39
N ARG A 253 26.03 -23.22 26.60
CA ARG A 253 26.36 -22.60 25.30
C ARG A 253 25.73 -21.23 25.12
N PHE A 254 26.58 -20.26 24.76
CA PHE A 254 26.21 -18.92 24.33
C PHE A 254 26.29 -18.84 22.81
N ILE A 255 25.13 -18.87 22.16
CA ILE A 255 24.97 -19.05 20.72
C ILE A 255 24.74 -17.69 20.07
N VAL A 256 25.67 -17.24 19.24
CA VAL A 256 25.50 -16.01 18.47
C VAL A 256 25.07 -16.35 17.04
N THR A 257 23.98 -15.75 16.57
CA THR A 257 23.47 -15.94 15.21
C THR A 257 22.95 -14.62 14.63
N ASN A 258 22.50 -14.66 13.37
CA ASN A 258 21.76 -13.57 12.77
C ASN A 258 20.34 -14.00 12.36
N TYR A 259 19.45 -13.03 12.20
CA TYR A 259 18.05 -13.30 11.85
C TYR A 259 17.86 -14.09 10.54
N GLN A 260 18.79 -13.98 9.59
CA GLN A 260 18.72 -14.67 8.30
C GLN A 260 19.11 -16.16 8.39
N THR A 261 20.02 -16.53 9.30
CA THR A 261 20.57 -17.90 9.35
C THR A 261 19.57 -18.90 9.91
N VAL A 262 18.83 -18.53 10.96
CA VAL A 262 17.82 -19.40 11.57
C VAL A 262 16.49 -19.21 10.82
N GLY A 263 16.48 -19.60 9.55
CA GLY A 263 15.33 -19.49 8.66
C GLY A 263 14.14 -20.38 9.07
N ALA A 264 13.09 -20.39 8.25
CA ALA A 264 11.90 -21.19 8.48
C ALA A 264 12.24 -22.71 8.51
N GLY A 265 11.81 -23.39 9.58
CA GLY A 265 11.84 -24.86 9.68
C GLY A 265 12.90 -25.45 10.62
N GLN A 266 13.77 -24.63 11.21
CA GLN A 266 14.83 -25.14 12.08
C GLN A 266 14.39 -25.35 13.53
N ASN A 267 14.66 -26.53 14.08
CA ASN A 267 14.44 -26.90 15.49
C ASN A 267 15.71 -26.65 16.30
N LEU A 268 15.62 -25.89 17.39
CA LEU A 268 16.74 -25.61 18.31
C LEU A 268 16.54 -26.21 19.71
N GLN A 269 15.40 -26.88 19.94
CA GLN A 269 15.19 -27.72 21.11
C GLN A 269 16.20 -28.87 21.14
N PHE A 270 16.60 -29.32 22.33
CA PHE A 270 17.64 -30.31 22.52
C PHE A 270 17.24 -31.34 23.60
N PRO A 271 17.80 -32.56 23.61
CA PRO A 271 17.47 -33.56 24.62
C PRO A 271 17.69 -33.05 26.05
N ILE A 272 16.79 -33.41 26.96
CA ILE A 272 16.88 -33.00 28.38
C ILE A 272 18.18 -33.54 28.99
N PRO A 273 19.10 -32.67 29.48
CA PRO A 273 20.35 -33.13 30.06
C PRO A 273 20.12 -33.94 31.33
N LYS A 274 20.99 -34.92 31.58
CA LYS A 274 20.84 -35.79 32.76
C LYS A 274 20.94 -34.97 34.06
N GLY A 275 19.88 -35.00 34.87
CA GLY A 275 19.81 -34.29 36.13
C GLY A 275 19.49 -32.80 36.02
N ALA A 276 19.08 -32.32 34.84
CA ALA A 276 18.58 -30.96 34.68
C ALA A 276 17.17 -30.80 35.27
N ASP A 277 16.93 -29.66 35.92
CA ASP A 277 15.60 -29.25 36.35
C ASP A 277 14.77 -28.80 35.13
N TYR A 278 13.49 -29.16 35.12
CA TYR A 278 12.56 -28.73 34.09
C TYR A 278 11.14 -28.59 34.64
N VAL A 279 10.36 -27.77 33.96
CA VAL A 279 8.93 -27.54 34.24
C VAL A 279 8.14 -28.04 33.04
N LYS A 280 7.11 -28.82 33.32
CA LYS A 280 6.14 -29.28 32.31
C LYS A 280 4.96 -28.30 32.29
N ILE A 281 4.78 -27.58 31.19
CA ILE A 281 3.85 -26.44 31.14
C ILE A 281 2.39 -26.81 30.81
N ASN A 282 2.08 -28.11 30.68
CA ASN A 282 0.72 -28.57 30.35
C ASN A 282 0.50 -30.05 30.69
N ASP A 283 -0.75 -30.51 30.49
CA ASP A 283 -1.17 -31.88 30.79
C ASP A 283 -0.81 -32.89 29.68
N PHE A 284 -0.38 -32.45 28.49
CA PHE A 284 -0.01 -33.32 27.36
C PHE A 284 1.22 -34.18 27.64
N GLU A 285 1.51 -35.19 26.81
CA GLU A 285 2.72 -36.02 26.99
C GLU A 285 3.98 -35.16 27.02
N ALA A 286 4.87 -35.45 27.99
CA ALA A 286 6.14 -34.76 28.13
C ALA A 286 7.02 -35.06 26.92
N ARG A 287 7.49 -34.02 26.23
CA ARG A 287 8.50 -34.18 25.18
C ARG A 287 9.85 -34.55 25.76
N SER A 288 10.67 -35.23 24.96
CA SER A 288 12.05 -35.60 25.34
C SER A 288 13.05 -34.45 25.17
N GLU A 289 12.62 -33.32 24.61
CA GLU A 289 13.46 -32.17 24.28
C GLU A 289 13.00 -30.94 25.06
N ILE A 290 13.95 -30.10 25.45
CA ILE A 290 13.76 -28.83 26.16
C ILE A 290 14.15 -27.66 25.26
N ASP A 291 13.49 -26.52 25.45
CA ASP A 291 13.78 -25.29 24.72
C ASP A 291 15.00 -24.52 25.26
N ILE A 292 15.49 -23.57 24.47
CA ILE A 292 16.50 -22.61 24.90
C ILE A 292 15.92 -21.68 25.97
N ASN A 293 16.68 -21.45 27.04
CA ASN A 293 16.20 -20.71 28.22
C ASN A 293 16.77 -19.29 28.39
N GLY A 294 17.44 -18.78 27.37
CA GLY A 294 17.90 -17.39 27.33
C GLY A 294 17.94 -16.87 25.91
N ILE A 295 17.50 -15.63 25.70
CA ILE A 295 17.48 -15.01 24.38
C ILE A 295 17.87 -13.54 24.45
N TYR A 296 18.64 -13.07 23.45
CA TYR A 296 18.85 -11.67 23.18
C TYR A 296 18.34 -11.30 21.77
N LEU A 297 17.62 -10.18 21.67
CA LEU A 297 17.02 -9.67 20.45
C LEU A 297 17.58 -8.28 20.09
N ASP A 298 18.44 -8.22 19.07
CA ASP A 298 18.94 -6.96 18.49
C ASP A 298 17.85 -6.32 17.59
N LYS A 299 17.75 -5.00 17.54
CA LYS A 299 16.78 -4.32 16.65
C LYS A 299 17.04 -4.67 15.18
N PRO A 300 16.13 -5.32 14.44
CA PRO A 300 16.31 -5.61 13.02
C PRO A 300 16.45 -4.32 12.18
N THR A 301 17.54 -4.17 11.44
CA THR A 301 17.82 -2.99 10.60
C THR A 301 17.92 -3.32 9.11
N ASN A 302 18.27 -4.55 8.74
CA ASN A 302 18.50 -4.96 7.35
C ASN A 302 17.20 -5.38 6.63
N ILE A 303 16.08 -4.78 7.02
CA ILE A 303 14.76 -5.02 6.42
C ILE A 303 14.62 -4.22 5.12
N LEU A 304 15.00 -2.94 5.15
CA LEU A 304 14.99 -2.06 3.99
C LEU A 304 16.33 -2.11 3.25
N ILE A 305 16.30 -1.96 1.93
CA ILE A 305 17.52 -1.81 1.14
C ILE A 305 18.17 -0.46 1.49
N ASN A 306 19.48 -0.49 1.78
CA ASN A 306 20.24 0.73 2.02
C ASN A 306 20.71 1.32 0.69
N VAL A 307 20.12 2.45 0.31
CA VAL A 307 20.41 3.13 -0.96
C VAL A 307 21.51 4.20 -0.86
N PHE A 308 22.01 4.49 0.35
CA PHE A 308 22.90 5.63 0.60
C PHE A 308 24.39 5.29 0.67
N ASN A 309 24.75 4.02 0.93
CA ASN A 309 26.12 3.66 1.37
C ASN A 309 26.92 2.78 0.39
N SER A 310 26.38 2.42 -0.78
CA SER A 310 27.09 1.60 -1.78
C SER A 310 26.63 1.90 -3.20
N GLU A 311 27.46 1.53 -4.21
CA GLU A 311 26.95 1.35 -5.57
C GLU A 311 25.82 0.33 -5.52
N LEU A 312 24.61 0.81 -5.76
CA LEU A 312 23.40 0.01 -5.78
C LEU A 312 23.46 -0.89 -7.01
N ASP A 313 23.51 -2.21 -6.80
CA ASP A 313 23.36 -3.14 -7.92
C ASP A 313 21.91 -3.15 -8.42
N ASP A 314 21.70 -3.65 -9.63
CA ASP A 314 20.37 -3.69 -10.26
C ASP A 314 19.36 -4.46 -9.39
N LYS A 315 19.79 -5.50 -8.68
CA LYS A 315 18.91 -6.35 -7.87
C LYS A 315 18.38 -5.59 -6.67
N ASP A 316 19.25 -4.89 -5.94
CA ASP A 316 18.88 -4.09 -4.79
C ASP A 316 18.11 -2.84 -5.21
N LEU A 317 18.38 -2.29 -6.40
CA LEU A 317 17.56 -1.24 -7.02
C LEU A 317 16.12 -1.70 -7.21
N TYR A 318 15.92 -2.84 -7.87
CA TYR A 318 14.58 -3.38 -8.13
C TYR A 318 13.85 -3.71 -6.83
N LYS A 319 14.53 -4.35 -5.87
CA LYS A 319 13.94 -4.63 -4.54
C LYS A 319 13.52 -3.36 -3.82
N TYR A 320 14.32 -2.30 -3.89
CA TYR A 320 13.98 -1.04 -3.24
C TYR A 320 12.71 -0.42 -3.87
N ILE A 321 12.59 -0.47 -5.19
CA ILE A 321 11.37 0.00 -5.89
C ILE A 321 10.16 -0.84 -5.50
N PHE A 322 10.30 -2.17 -5.43
CA PHE A 322 9.26 -3.05 -4.85
C PHE A 322 8.87 -2.59 -3.44
N GLN A 323 9.85 -2.39 -2.55
CA GLN A 323 9.59 -1.92 -1.18
C GLN A 323 8.82 -0.60 -1.16
N LEU A 324 9.20 0.37 -2.00
CA LEU A 324 8.49 1.64 -2.11
C LEU A 324 7.05 1.46 -2.59
N GLU A 325 6.81 0.62 -3.60
CA GLU A 325 5.46 0.34 -4.12
C GLU A 325 4.57 -0.30 -3.05
N PHE A 326 5.05 -1.33 -2.34
CA PHE A 326 4.31 -1.94 -1.25
C PHE A 326 4.01 -0.92 -0.13
N ILE A 327 5.01 -0.11 0.27
CA ILE A 327 4.82 0.91 1.31
C ILE A 327 3.80 1.97 0.83
N LEU A 328 3.80 2.35 -0.44
CA LEU A 328 2.79 3.24 -1.02
C LEU A 328 1.39 2.61 -0.99
N GLN A 329 1.23 1.34 -1.40
CA GLN A 329 -0.07 0.65 -1.36
C GLN A 329 -0.63 0.56 0.06
N SER A 330 0.23 0.44 1.07
CA SER A 330 -0.20 0.45 2.47
C SER A 330 -0.68 1.82 2.96
N GLY A 331 -0.38 2.92 2.26
CA GLY A 331 -0.61 4.29 2.71
C GLY A 331 0.43 4.83 3.70
N ALA A 332 1.48 4.07 4.02
CA ALA A 332 2.51 4.52 4.95
C ALA A 332 3.36 5.69 4.44
N ILE A 333 3.34 5.94 3.13
CA ILE A 333 3.89 7.14 2.49
C ILE A 333 2.88 7.72 1.51
N SER A 334 2.98 9.02 1.24
CA SER A 334 2.15 9.69 0.24
C SER A 334 2.64 9.42 -1.19
N PRO A 335 1.79 9.63 -2.23
CA PRO A 335 2.24 9.62 -3.63
C PRO A 335 3.42 10.58 -3.90
N LYS A 336 3.44 11.72 -3.20
CA LYS A 336 4.52 12.69 -3.27
C LYS A 336 5.81 12.16 -2.69
N ASP A 337 5.79 11.59 -1.49
CA ASP A 337 6.95 10.94 -0.88
C ASP A 337 7.51 9.85 -1.79
N PHE A 338 6.64 9.03 -2.39
CA PHE A 338 7.03 8.00 -3.35
C PHE A 338 7.77 8.59 -4.55
N SER A 339 7.20 9.64 -5.17
CA SER A 339 7.85 10.35 -6.28
C SER A 339 9.20 10.95 -5.88
N ASP A 340 9.28 11.63 -4.74
CA ASP A 340 10.51 12.27 -4.25
C ASP A 340 11.59 11.23 -3.93
N MET A 341 11.22 10.07 -3.37
CA MET A 341 12.14 8.96 -3.12
C MET A 341 12.68 8.33 -4.41
N LEU A 342 11.84 8.15 -5.43
CA LEU A 342 12.29 7.69 -6.74
C LEU A 342 13.21 8.71 -7.41
N GLN A 343 12.92 10.01 -7.30
CA GLN A 343 13.80 11.05 -7.81
C GLN A 343 15.15 11.07 -7.09
N ASN A 344 15.17 10.91 -5.77
CA ASN A 344 16.40 10.75 -5.00
C ASN A 344 17.20 9.52 -5.45
N LEU A 345 16.52 8.39 -5.72
CA LEU A 345 17.14 7.15 -6.17
C LEU A 345 17.84 7.31 -7.54
N PHE A 346 17.14 7.87 -8.53
CA PHE A 346 17.65 7.97 -9.91
C PHE A 346 18.51 9.20 -10.18
N SER A 347 18.17 10.34 -9.59
CA SER A 347 18.86 11.62 -9.85
C SER A 347 19.89 11.98 -8.77
N ARG A 348 19.95 11.22 -7.66
CA ARG A 348 20.73 11.58 -6.46
C ARG A 348 20.44 12.99 -5.95
N ASN A 349 19.20 13.43 -6.15
CA ASN A 349 18.69 14.64 -5.53
C ASN A 349 18.58 14.42 -4.02
N ASN A 350 18.55 15.51 -3.24
CA ASN A 350 18.44 15.47 -1.78
C ASN A 350 17.07 16.00 -1.35
N TYR A 351 15.99 15.45 -1.91
CA TYR A 351 14.64 15.77 -1.43
C TYR A 351 14.45 15.20 -0.01
N THR A 352 13.91 16.01 0.89
CA THR A 352 13.53 15.54 2.22
C THR A 352 12.32 14.64 2.08
N CYS A 353 12.49 13.35 2.39
CA CYS A 353 11.43 12.35 2.30
C CYS A 353 11.08 11.80 3.69
N THR A 354 9.88 11.22 3.82
CA THR A 354 9.51 10.46 5.01
C THR A 354 10.56 9.37 5.31
N ASN A 355 11.00 9.26 6.56
CA ASN A 355 11.93 8.20 6.95
C ASN A 355 11.19 6.85 7.03
N LEU A 356 11.48 5.96 6.08
CA LEU A 356 10.85 4.64 5.99
C LEU A 356 11.00 3.80 7.27
N TYR A 357 12.07 3.98 8.05
CA TYR A 357 12.31 3.30 9.32
C TYR A 357 11.34 3.73 10.44
N ASN A 358 10.61 4.84 10.26
CA ASN A 358 9.63 5.34 11.22
C ASN A 358 8.19 4.99 10.83
N THR A 359 7.99 4.23 9.75
CA THR A 359 6.65 3.87 9.26
C THR A 359 6.05 2.72 10.06
N SER A 360 4.73 2.68 10.14
CA SER A 360 3.97 1.60 10.80
C SER A 360 4.24 0.23 10.17
N VAL A 361 4.40 0.16 8.84
CA VAL A 361 4.67 -1.09 8.11
C VAL A 361 6.06 -1.61 8.45
N PHE A 362 7.05 -0.73 8.59
CA PHE A 362 8.38 -1.11 9.06
C PHE A 362 8.34 -1.67 10.48
N ASN A 363 7.63 -0.99 11.39
CA ASN A 363 7.43 -1.48 12.76
C ASN A 363 6.78 -2.88 12.78
N ARG A 364 5.73 -3.09 11.98
CA ARG A 364 5.08 -4.41 11.81
C ARG A 364 6.05 -5.46 11.27
N ALA A 365 6.92 -5.09 10.32
CA ALA A 365 7.96 -5.99 9.79
C ALA A 365 9.02 -6.35 10.84
N VAL A 366 9.40 -5.42 11.72
CA VAL A 366 10.28 -5.68 12.86
C VAL A 366 9.62 -6.66 13.83
N VAL A 367 8.38 -6.37 14.26
CA VAL A 367 7.63 -7.22 15.20
C VAL A 367 7.45 -8.63 14.66
N LYS A 368 7.18 -8.78 13.36
CA LYS A 368 7.16 -10.08 12.69
C LYS A 368 8.45 -10.87 12.93
N ILE A 369 9.62 -10.25 12.72
CA ILE A 369 10.92 -10.91 12.90
C ILE A 369 11.13 -11.32 14.36
N ILE A 370 10.78 -10.45 15.31
CA ILE A 370 10.88 -10.73 16.75
C ILE A 370 10.00 -11.91 17.17
N LEU A 371 8.72 -11.91 16.77
CA LEU A 371 7.81 -13.04 17.02
C LEU A 371 8.33 -14.35 16.44
N GLN A 372 8.87 -14.30 15.22
CA GLN A 372 9.45 -15.48 14.58
C GLN A 372 10.68 -15.99 15.31
N ALA A 373 11.53 -15.13 15.85
CA ALA A 373 12.71 -15.49 16.63
C ALA A 373 12.32 -16.14 17.97
N LEU A 374 11.37 -15.54 18.71
CA LEU A 374 10.84 -16.11 19.95
C LEU A 374 10.17 -17.46 19.71
N GLY A 375 9.41 -17.60 18.63
CA GLY A 375 8.81 -18.88 18.21
C GLY A 375 9.82 -19.98 17.84
N ARG A 376 11.12 -19.68 17.71
CA ARG A 376 12.18 -20.71 17.58
C ARG A 376 12.60 -21.30 18.91
N VAL A 377 12.42 -20.56 20.00
CA VAL A 377 12.79 -20.97 21.36
C VAL A 377 11.57 -21.34 22.21
N SER A 378 10.37 -21.41 21.61
CA SER A 378 9.13 -21.75 22.30
C SER A 378 8.33 -22.85 21.62
N ARG A 379 8.91 -24.06 21.56
CA ARG A 379 8.34 -25.20 20.81
C ARG A 379 8.02 -26.41 21.67
N SER A 380 8.67 -26.57 22.81
CA SER A 380 8.48 -27.70 23.69
C SER A 380 7.54 -27.39 24.85
N ASN A 381 6.84 -28.41 25.34
CA ASN A 381 6.10 -28.32 26.60
C ASN A 381 6.98 -28.62 27.83
N ILE A 382 8.27 -28.86 27.61
CA ILE A 382 9.29 -28.94 28.65
C ILE A 382 10.15 -27.69 28.56
N LYS A 383 10.20 -26.93 29.65
CA LYS A 383 10.89 -25.64 29.76
C LYS A 383 11.85 -25.66 30.94
N SER A 384 12.87 -24.82 30.90
CA SER A 384 13.67 -24.56 32.09
C SER A 384 12.85 -23.78 33.12
N PRO A 385 13.13 -23.91 34.42
CA PRO A 385 12.42 -23.14 35.46
C PRO A 385 12.58 -21.63 35.34
N THR A 386 13.62 -21.15 34.67
CA THR A 386 13.89 -19.73 34.41
C THR A 386 14.10 -19.49 32.93
N ILE A 387 13.54 -18.40 32.40
CA ILE A 387 13.76 -17.91 31.04
C ILE A 387 14.13 -16.42 31.09
N ASP A 388 15.26 -16.06 30.48
CA ASP A 388 15.72 -14.67 30.46
C ASP A 388 15.61 -14.10 29.04
N ILE A 389 14.92 -12.98 28.89
CA ILE A 389 14.72 -12.27 27.62
C ILE A 389 15.42 -10.91 27.70
N LEU A 390 16.50 -10.76 26.94
CA LEU A 390 17.21 -9.50 26.79
C LEU A 390 16.83 -8.83 25.46
N ILE A 391 16.57 -7.53 25.47
CA ILE A 391 16.09 -6.81 24.29
C ILE A 391 16.93 -5.55 24.08
N ASP A 392 17.32 -5.24 22.85
CA ASP A 392 17.86 -3.92 22.52
C ASP A 392 16.86 -2.83 22.92
N TYR A 393 17.27 -1.85 23.72
CA TYR A 393 16.38 -0.78 24.19
C TYR A 393 15.70 -0.03 23.04
N GLU A 394 16.32 0.07 21.86
CA GLU A 394 15.71 0.70 20.69
C GLU A 394 14.44 -0.02 20.17
N LEU A 395 14.21 -1.27 20.57
CA LEU A 395 12.98 -2.00 20.25
C LEU A 395 11.80 -1.62 21.15
N LYS A 396 12.03 -1.02 22.33
CA LYS A 396 10.98 -0.69 23.30
C LYS A 396 9.86 0.11 22.63
N ASP A 397 10.25 1.17 21.94
CA ASP A 397 9.34 2.12 21.28
C ASP A 397 8.61 1.49 20.07
N ILE A 398 9.27 0.58 19.35
CA ILE A 398 8.66 -0.14 18.21
C ILE A 398 7.61 -1.13 18.73
N LEU A 399 7.94 -1.87 19.78
CA LEU A 399 7.07 -2.89 20.36
C LEU A 399 5.85 -2.26 21.03
N SER A 400 6.02 -1.15 21.77
CA SER A 400 4.90 -0.44 22.41
C SER A 400 3.95 0.20 21.39
N LYS A 401 4.48 0.69 20.25
CA LYS A 401 3.69 1.34 19.20
C LYS A 401 3.17 0.38 18.13
N THR A 402 3.36 -0.94 18.24
CA THR A 402 2.86 -1.85 17.20
C THR A 402 1.64 -2.61 17.69
N LYS A 403 0.47 -2.24 17.18
CA LYS A 403 -0.75 -3.00 17.42
C LYS A 403 -0.76 -4.29 16.63
N LEU A 404 -0.91 -5.40 17.33
CA LEU A 404 -1.06 -6.72 16.71
C LEU A 404 -2.50 -6.97 16.23
N PRO A 405 -2.68 -7.75 15.15
CA PRO A 405 -4.00 -8.24 14.73
C PRO A 405 -4.69 -9.03 15.85
N LYS A 406 -6.01 -8.92 15.95
CA LYS A 406 -6.80 -9.64 16.98
C LYS A 406 -6.75 -11.16 16.81
N ASP A 407 -6.59 -11.60 15.58
CA ASP A 407 -6.54 -12.97 15.11
C ASP A 407 -5.10 -13.53 15.05
N LEU A 408 -4.20 -12.98 15.86
CA LEU A 408 -2.82 -13.45 16.01
C LEU A 408 -2.66 -14.10 17.39
N ILE A 409 -2.19 -15.36 17.41
CA ILE A 409 -1.79 -16.04 18.65
C ILE A 409 -0.29 -15.86 18.82
N THR A 410 0.12 -15.19 19.90
CA THR A 410 1.53 -14.98 20.25
C THR A 410 2.07 -16.12 21.10
N VAL A 411 3.40 -16.24 21.15
CA VAL A 411 4.07 -17.09 22.15
C VAL A 411 4.09 -16.39 23.50
N LYS A 412 4.10 -17.16 24.60
CA LYS A 412 4.05 -16.61 25.97
C LYS A 412 5.21 -15.67 26.27
N GLU A 413 6.41 -15.98 25.78
CA GLU A 413 7.57 -15.11 25.90
C GLU A 413 7.31 -13.70 25.35
N TYR A 414 6.51 -13.56 24.29
CA TYR A 414 6.14 -12.24 23.76
C TYR A 414 5.10 -11.51 24.62
N GLU A 415 4.17 -12.24 25.24
CA GLU A 415 3.20 -11.66 26.20
C GLU A 415 3.94 -11.02 27.39
N TYR A 416 4.96 -11.70 27.94
CA TYR A 416 5.81 -11.12 28.99
C TYR A 416 6.55 -9.85 28.54
N ILE A 417 6.95 -9.77 27.27
CA ILE A 417 7.53 -8.54 26.72
C ILE A 417 6.49 -7.42 26.72
N LEU A 418 5.28 -7.69 26.24
CA LEU A 418 4.20 -6.69 26.25
C LEU A 418 3.86 -6.22 27.67
N ASP A 419 3.80 -7.14 28.64
CA ASP A 419 3.52 -6.82 30.05
C ASP A 419 4.64 -6.00 30.69
N SER A 420 5.87 -6.06 30.16
CA SER A 420 7.01 -5.26 30.62
C SER A 420 7.04 -3.83 30.05
N LEU A 421 6.21 -3.53 29.05
CA LEU A 421 6.15 -2.23 28.41
C LEU A 421 5.18 -1.30 29.15
N ASP A 422 5.52 -0.02 29.22
CA ASP A 422 4.61 1.01 29.71
C ASP A 422 3.47 1.19 28.69
N ALA A 423 2.24 1.43 29.19
CA ALA A 423 1.10 1.75 28.35
C ALA A 423 1.24 3.17 27.77
N ASP A 424 2.02 3.31 26.71
CA ASP A 424 2.10 4.58 25.98
C ASP A 424 0.83 4.83 25.16
N GLU A 425 0.41 6.10 25.08
CA GLU A 425 -0.60 6.54 24.13
C GLU A 425 -0.05 6.36 22.71
N TYR A 426 -0.46 5.27 22.07
CA TYR A 426 -0.23 5.05 20.66
C TYR A 426 -0.89 6.18 19.84
N LEU A 427 -0.07 7.03 19.21
CA LEU A 427 -0.53 7.94 18.16
C LEU A 427 -0.85 7.10 16.92
N ASP A 428 -2.13 6.76 16.78
CA ASP A 428 -2.63 5.99 15.65
C ASP A 428 -2.54 6.83 14.37
N ASN A 429 -1.47 6.66 13.59
CA ASN A 429 -1.30 7.27 12.26
C ASN A 429 -2.24 6.68 11.19
N LYS A 430 -3.24 5.89 11.59
CA LYS A 430 -4.18 5.22 10.69
C LYS A 430 -4.98 6.18 9.81
N GLU A 431 -5.36 7.36 10.31
CA GLU A 431 -6.03 8.38 9.50
C GLU A 431 -5.13 8.81 8.30
N ILE A 432 -3.84 9.04 8.54
CA ILE A 432 -2.86 9.39 7.50
C ILE A 432 -2.73 8.26 6.48
N GLU A 433 -2.68 7.00 6.92
CA GLU A 433 -2.62 5.88 5.99
C GLU A 433 -3.85 5.80 5.08
N TYR A 434 -5.06 6.04 5.60
CA TYR A 434 -6.27 6.13 4.77
C TYR A 434 -6.22 7.28 3.79
N ILE A 435 -5.76 8.47 4.22
CA ILE A 435 -5.58 9.64 3.36
C ILE A 435 -4.63 9.32 2.21
N ASN A 436 -3.45 8.76 2.50
CA ASN A 436 -2.45 8.42 1.49
C ASN A 436 -2.96 7.37 0.49
N ARG A 437 -3.68 6.34 0.96
CA ARG A 437 -4.34 5.36 0.08
C ARG A 437 -5.39 6.03 -0.80
N ALA A 438 -6.20 6.94 -0.25
CA ALA A 438 -7.21 7.69 -1.00
C ALA A 438 -6.60 8.59 -2.08
N SER A 439 -5.51 9.31 -1.76
CA SER A 439 -4.73 10.10 -2.73
C SER A 439 -4.15 9.22 -3.84
N THR A 440 -3.55 8.08 -3.48
CA THR A 440 -3.02 7.10 -4.44
C THR A 440 -4.11 6.59 -5.37
N LYS A 441 -5.27 6.21 -4.81
CA LYS A 441 -6.44 5.75 -5.58
C LYS A 441 -6.95 6.82 -6.54
N SER A 442 -6.99 8.06 -6.08
CA SER A 442 -7.43 9.21 -6.87
C SER A 442 -6.52 9.41 -8.08
N ASN A 443 -5.20 9.42 -7.91
CA ASN A 443 -4.24 9.53 -9.01
C ASN A 443 -4.41 8.39 -10.03
N ARG A 444 -4.67 7.16 -9.57
CA ARG A 444 -4.94 6.01 -10.46
C ARG A 444 -6.22 6.17 -11.27
N SER A 445 -7.31 6.58 -10.62
CA SER A 445 -8.60 6.80 -11.28
C SER A 445 -8.53 7.94 -12.30
N SER A 446 -7.70 8.96 -12.06
CA SER A 446 -7.42 10.02 -13.04
C SER A 446 -6.77 9.47 -14.31
N ILE A 447 -5.77 8.58 -14.16
CA ILE A 447 -5.12 7.91 -15.30
C ILE A 447 -6.14 7.04 -16.06
N LEU A 448 -6.99 6.29 -15.35
CA LEU A 448 -8.06 5.48 -15.95
C LEU A 448 -8.98 6.34 -16.83
N ILE A 449 -9.51 7.44 -16.28
CA ILE A 449 -10.39 8.36 -16.99
C ILE A 449 -9.69 8.96 -18.21
N THR A 450 -8.43 9.40 -18.03
CA THR A 450 -7.62 9.98 -19.12
C THR A 450 -7.43 8.98 -20.27
N ARG A 451 -7.24 7.69 -19.98
CA ARG A 451 -7.14 6.65 -21.01
C ARG A 451 -8.43 6.47 -21.80
N PHE A 452 -9.60 6.62 -21.18
CA PHE A 452 -10.88 6.57 -21.89
C PHE A 452 -11.09 7.80 -22.77
N ILE A 453 -10.83 9.00 -22.24
CA ILE A 453 -11.06 10.26 -22.97
C ILE A 453 -10.14 10.37 -24.19
N ASN A 454 -8.89 9.91 -24.06
CA ASN A 454 -7.87 10.08 -25.10
C ASN A 454 -7.77 8.88 -26.08
N GLN A 455 -8.78 7.98 -26.13
CA GLN A 455 -8.76 6.89 -27.11
C GLN A 455 -8.85 7.46 -28.54
N GLU A 456 -8.01 6.95 -29.45
CA GLU A 456 -8.06 7.34 -30.87
C GLU A 456 -9.33 6.82 -31.58
N SER A 457 -9.87 5.68 -31.14
CA SER A 457 -11.08 5.09 -31.70
C SER A 457 -11.88 4.34 -30.64
N TRP A 458 -13.19 4.46 -30.71
CA TRP A 458 -14.13 3.74 -29.84
C TRP A 458 -14.55 2.43 -30.48
N SER A 459 -14.72 1.40 -29.64
CA SER A 459 -15.24 0.10 -30.01
C SER A 459 -16.57 -0.13 -29.28
N ILE A 460 -17.40 -1.05 -29.76
CA ILE A 460 -18.63 -1.45 -29.05
C ILE A 460 -18.33 -1.79 -27.58
N TYR A 461 -17.26 -2.55 -27.35
CA TYR A 461 -16.81 -2.92 -26.02
C TYR A 461 -16.43 -1.70 -25.14
N SER A 462 -15.62 -0.77 -25.66
CA SER A 462 -15.20 0.39 -24.85
C SER A 462 -16.36 1.36 -24.59
N ILE A 463 -17.31 1.47 -25.52
CA ILE A 463 -18.56 2.21 -25.33
C ILE A 463 -19.42 1.57 -24.23
N GLU A 464 -19.63 0.26 -24.29
CA GLU A 464 -20.42 -0.47 -23.28
C GLU A 464 -19.78 -0.32 -21.90
N MET A 465 -18.47 -0.51 -21.78
CA MET A 465 -17.74 -0.36 -20.51
C MET A 465 -17.82 1.07 -19.96
N TRP A 466 -17.75 2.09 -20.82
CA TRP A 466 -17.87 3.49 -20.42
C TRP A 466 -19.29 3.84 -19.94
N LYS A 467 -20.32 3.32 -20.62
CA LYS A 467 -21.72 3.44 -20.17
C LYS A 467 -21.96 2.70 -18.86
N GLU A 468 -21.41 1.50 -18.71
CA GLU A 468 -21.51 0.71 -17.48
C GLU A 468 -20.86 1.45 -16.31
N MET A 469 -19.70 2.06 -16.53
CA MET A 469 -19.02 2.90 -15.55
C MET A 469 -19.88 4.09 -15.12
N ARG A 470 -20.43 4.86 -16.07
CA ARG A 470 -21.32 6.00 -15.79
C ARG A 470 -22.57 5.58 -15.01
N ASN A 471 -23.23 4.49 -15.42
CA ASN A 471 -24.36 3.95 -14.68
C ASN A 471 -23.98 3.49 -13.27
N THR A 472 -22.80 2.88 -13.09
CA THR A 472 -22.32 2.43 -11.78
C THR A 472 -22.17 3.60 -10.81
N VAL A 473 -21.56 4.70 -11.24
CA VAL A 473 -21.36 5.88 -10.38
C VAL A 473 -22.66 6.65 -10.11
N LEU A 474 -23.61 6.66 -11.05
CA LEU A 474 -24.94 7.26 -10.86
C LEU A 474 -25.77 6.50 -9.82
N ARG A 475 -25.68 5.17 -9.82
CA ARG A 475 -26.35 4.32 -8.83
C ARG A 475 -25.66 4.35 -7.47
N ASN A 476 -24.35 4.57 -7.45
CA ASN A 476 -23.51 4.45 -6.27
C ASN A 476 -22.52 5.62 -6.14
N PRO A 477 -22.95 6.80 -5.67
CA PRO A 477 -22.02 7.89 -5.32
C PRO A 477 -21.11 7.53 -4.12
N GLY A 478 -21.52 6.54 -3.35
CA GLY A 478 -20.71 5.82 -2.39
C GLY A 478 -21.38 4.51 -2.00
N VAL A 479 -20.65 3.64 -1.29
CA VAL A 479 -21.11 2.34 -0.83
C VAL A 479 -20.59 2.04 0.57
N VAL A 480 -21.33 1.23 1.33
CA VAL A 480 -20.89 0.73 2.65
C VAL A 480 -19.94 -0.45 2.51
N ASP A 481 -20.18 -1.32 1.52
CA ASP A 481 -19.35 -2.48 1.21
C ASP A 481 -18.95 -2.43 -0.27
N LEU A 482 -17.66 -2.45 -0.55
CA LEU A 482 -17.12 -2.41 -1.91
C LEU A 482 -17.34 -3.72 -2.69
N SER A 483 -17.76 -4.81 -2.02
CA SER A 483 -18.03 -6.10 -2.65
C SER A 483 -19.16 -6.07 -3.68
N ILE A 484 -20.10 -5.13 -3.55
CA ILE A 484 -21.24 -4.97 -4.48
C ILE A 484 -20.85 -4.31 -5.81
N ILE A 485 -19.66 -3.71 -5.85
CA ILE A 485 -19.11 -3.08 -7.05
C ILE A 485 -18.30 -4.12 -7.82
N ASP A 486 -18.54 -4.22 -9.14
CA ASP A 486 -17.75 -5.05 -10.03
C ASP A 486 -16.25 -4.75 -9.83
N SER A 487 -15.43 -5.79 -9.77
CA SER A 487 -13.99 -5.69 -9.49
C SER A 487 -13.28 -4.68 -10.40
N LYS A 488 -13.71 -4.54 -11.65
CA LYS A 488 -13.14 -3.60 -12.62
C LYS A 488 -13.39 -2.12 -12.30
N PHE A 489 -14.39 -1.81 -11.46
CA PHE A 489 -14.78 -0.44 -11.08
C PHE A 489 -14.50 -0.11 -9.62
N LYS A 490 -13.93 -1.03 -8.83
CA LYS A 490 -13.54 -0.75 -7.43
C LYS A 490 -12.55 0.41 -7.33
N ASP A 491 -11.76 0.65 -8.38
CA ASP A 491 -10.78 1.74 -8.41
C ASP A 491 -11.39 3.14 -8.53
N LEU A 492 -12.69 3.23 -8.79
CA LEU A 492 -13.44 4.48 -8.82
C LEU A 492 -13.75 5.00 -7.41
N PHE A 493 -13.55 4.18 -6.38
CA PHE A 493 -13.91 4.49 -5.01
C PHE A 493 -12.67 4.51 -4.11
N LEU A 494 -12.58 5.50 -3.23
CA LEU A 494 -11.62 5.57 -2.12
C LEU A 494 -12.27 5.10 -0.82
N GLU A 495 -11.48 4.58 0.11
CA GLU A 495 -11.93 4.18 1.44
C GLU A 495 -11.72 5.33 2.43
N LEU A 496 -12.77 5.66 3.17
CA LEU A 496 -12.72 6.64 4.26
C LEU A 496 -12.34 5.96 5.58
N GLU A 497 -11.66 6.66 6.49
CA GLU A 497 -11.34 6.10 7.82
C GLU A 497 -12.62 5.69 8.59
N LYS A 498 -13.61 6.59 8.57
CA LYS A 498 -14.94 6.42 9.16
C LYS A 498 -15.99 6.72 8.08
N SER A 499 -17.17 6.10 8.18
CA SER A 499 -18.24 6.38 7.24
C SER A 499 -18.67 7.85 7.30
N ARG A 500 -18.81 8.49 6.14
CA ARG A 500 -19.22 9.90 5.99
C ARG A 500 -19.92 10.09 4.65
N SER A 501 -20.61 11.22 4.50
CA SER A 501 -21.22 11.65 3.23
C SER A 501 -20.35 12.63 2.44
N GLU A 502 -19.17 12.99 2.97
CA GLU A 502 -18.30 13.98 2.38
C GLU A 502 -16.82 13.83 2.74
N TYR A 503 -15.97 14.41 1.90
CA TYR A 503 -14.55 14.64 2.17
C TYR A 503 -14.00 15.79 1.29
N TRP A 504 -12.77 16.22 1.57
CA TRP A 504 -12.11 17.36 0.92
C TRP A 504 -10.91 16.91 0.09
N TYR A 505 -10.62 17.63 -0.99
CA TYR A 505 -9.44 17.37 -1.82
C TYR A 505 -8.83 18.64 -2.42
N LYS A 506 -7.53 18.57 -2.71
CA LYS A 506 -6.82 19.54 -3.55
C LYS A 506 -6.28 18.78 -4.76
N GLU A 507 -6.31 19.39 -5.93
CA GLU A 507 -5.75 18.80 -7.14
C GLU A 507 -4.79 19.75 -7.84
N GLU A 508 -3.77 19.17 -8.49
CA GLU A 508 -2.83 19.85 -9.36
C GLU A 508 -2.69 19.09 -10.68
N TYR A 509 -2.39 19.83 -11.75
CA TYR A 509 -2.11 19.30 -13.09
C TYR A 509 -3.22 18.39 -13.66
N GLU A 510 -4.49 18.82 -13.58
CA GLU A 510 -5.66 18.06 -14.05
C GLU A 510 -5.79 16.72 -13.30
N PHE A 511 -5.80 16.77 -11.96
CA PHE A 511 -5.88 15.59 -11.10
C PHE A 511 -4.73 14.56 -11.28
N LYS A 512 -3.56 14.96 -11.80
CA LYS A 512 -2.39 14.06 -11.80
C LYS A 512 -1.79 13.93 -10.41
N ASP A 513 -1.94 14.98 -9.60
CA ASP A 513 -1.62 14.95 -8.19
C ASP A 513 -2.87 15.37 -7.40
N VAL A 514 -3.38 14.48 -6.57
CA VAL A 514 -4.57 14.69 -5.76
C VAL A 514 -4.19 14.45 -4.31
N ASP A 515 -4.41 15.46 -3.48
CA ASP A 515 -4.29 15.36 -2.03
C ASP A 515 -5.68 15.31 -1.39
N ILE A 516 -5.83 14.44 -0.41
CA ILE A 516 -7.11 14.13 0.23
C ILE A 516 -7.06 14.59 1.69
N SER A 517 -8.18 15.11 2.17
CA SER A 517 -8.38 15.43 3.58
C SER A 517 -9.73 14.92 4.04
N PHE A 518 -9.77 14.27 5.21
CA PHE A 518 -11.01 13.97 5.91
C PHE A 518 -11.41 15.06 6.91
N LYS A 519 -10.72 16.20 6.90
CA LYS A 519 -11.07 17.36 7.73
C LYS A 519 -11.36 18.55 6.83
N PRO A 520 -12.31 19.42 7.21
CA PRO A 520 -12.59 20.64 6.48
C PRO A 520 -11.33 21.48 6.29
N ASN A 521 -11.13 21.95 5.06
CA ASN A 521 -10.02 22.83 4.72
C ASN A 521 -10.46 23.84 3.66
N ASN A 522 -10.38 25.12 3.97
CA ASN A 522 -10.85 26.21 3.10
C ASN A 522 -10.08 26.30 1.75
N GLN A 523 -8.93 25.65 1.63
CA GLN A 523 -8.17 25.59 0.37
C GLN A 523 -8.52 24.37 -0.48
N TYR A 524 -9.39 23.49 0.02
CA TYR A 524 -9.75 22.23 -0.63
C TYR A 524 -11.17 22.33 -1.19
N LYS A 525 -11.37 21.64 -2.30
CA LYS A 525 -12.69 21.41 -2.90
C LYS A 525 -13.37 20.26 -2.17
N GLU A 526 -14.68 20.15 -2.29
CA GLU A 526 -15.49 19.14 -1.61
C GLU A 526 -16.04 18.09 -2.57
N VAL A 527 -16.19 16.87 -2.06
CA VAL A 527 -16.97 15.81 -2.68
C VAL A 527 -18.14 15.51 -1.75
N ASN A 528 -19.31 16.04 -2.09
CA ASN A 528 -20.56 15.82 -1.38
C ASN A 528 -21.78 16.06 -2.32
N GLU A 529 -22.98 15.85 -1.78
CA GLU A 529 -24.23 16.02 -2.51
C GLU A 529 -24.41 17.46 -3.02
N ILE A 530 -24.13 18.45 -2.19
CA ILE A 530 -24.29 19.87 -2.50
C ILE A 530 -23.38 20.28 -3.66
N GLU A 531 -22.11 19.85 -3.62
CA GLU A 531 -21.15 20.11 -4.68
C GLU A 531 -21.50 19.40 -6.00
N SER A 532 -22.22 18.28 -5.92
CA SER A 532 -22.79 17.64 -7.10
C SER A 532 -24.06 18.29 -7.61
N ARG A 533 -24.66 19.21 -6.85
CA ARG A 533 -25.95 19.86 -7.11
C ARG A 533 -27.11 18.88 -7.35
N LEU A 534 -26.99 17.66 -6.84
CA LEU A 534 -28.02 16.62 -6.96
C LEU A 534 -29.34 17.11 -6.35
N THR A 535 -29.29 17.77 -5.19
CA THR A 535 -30.47 18.32 -4.52
C THR A 535 -31.23 19.32 -5.40
N ASP A 536 -30.53 20.17 -6.15
CA ASP A 536 -31.14 21.13 -7.08
C ASP A 536 -31.67 20.44 -8.33
N LEU A 537 -30.91 19.49 -8.87
CA LEU A 537 -31.30 18.70 -10.04
C LEU A 537 -32.64 17.99 -9.80
N LEU A 538 -32.80 17.38 -8.63
CA LEU A 538 -34.01 16.63 -8.27
C LEU A 538 -35.23 17.51 -7.97
N LYS A 539 -35.11 18.85 -8.00
CA LYS A 539 -36.26 19.76 -8.00
C LYS A 539 -36.96 19.81 -9.36
N ILE A 540 -36.29 19.37 -10.43
CA ILE A 540 -36.90 19.30 -11.77
C ILE A 540 -38.11 18.34 -11.70
N PRO A 541 -39.30 18.79 -12.16
CA PRO A 541 -40.50 17.97 -12.11
C PRO A 541 -40.31 16.57 -12.70
N MET A 542 -40.81 15.55 -12.00
CA MET A 542 -40.76 14.12 -12.38
C MET A 542 -39.37 13.48 -12.43
N LEU A 543 -38.27 14.26 -12.35
CA LEU A 543 -36.92 13.70 -12.44
C LEU A 543 -36.57 12.82 -11.24
N ARG A 544 -37.08 13.17 -10.05
CA ARG A 544 -36.88 12.36 -8.83
C ARG A 544 -37.49 10.97 -8.95
N ASP A 545 -38.68 10.87 -9.55
CA ASP A 545 -39.37 9.59 -9.76
C ASP A 545 -38.61 8.77 -10.81
N TYR A 546 -38.13 9.41 -11.88
CA TYR A 546 -37.29 8.76 -12.87
C TYR A 546 -35.98 8.21 -12.29
N PHE A 547 -35.31 8.95 -11.40
CA PHE A 547 -34.12 8.46 -10.70
C PHE A 547 -34.44 7.21 -9.87
N GLU A 548 -35.60 7.17 -9.21
CA GLU A 548 -36.05 5.99 -8.47
C GLU A 548 -36.31 4.79 -9.40
N GLU A 549 -37.00 5.00 -10.52
CA GLU A 549 -37.24 3.96 -11.55
C GLU A 549 -35.94 3.38 -12.12
N GLN A 550 -34.95 4.23 -12.37
CA GLN A 550 -33.63 3.81 -12.90
C GLN A 550 -32.68 3.28 -11.82
N SER A 551 -33.11 3.30 -10.55
CA SER A 551 -32.32 2.96 -9.37
C SER A 551 -31.07 3.84 -9.18
N TYR A 552 -31.12 5.08 -9.65
CA TYR A 552 -30.07 6.08 -9.41
C TYR A 552 -30.15 6.64 -8.00
N ALA A 553 -29.00 7.05 -7.46
CA ALA A 553 -28.93 7.61 -6.13
C ALA A 553 -29.62 8.99 -6.08
N ARG A 554 -30.41 9.20 -5.03
CA ARG A 554 -31.15 10.46 -4.81
C ARG A 554 -30.54 11.30 -3.69
N GLU A 555 -29.58 10.76 -2.97
CA GLU A 555 -28.89 11.42 -1.86
C GLU A 555 -27.49 10.82 -1.65
N PHE A 556 -26.64 11.55 -0.92
CA PHE A 556 -25.38 11.02 -0.40
C PHE A 556 -25.56 10.67 1.07
N ALA A 557 -25.78 9.38 1.36
CA ALA A 557 -25.78 8.85 2.71
C ALA A 557 -24.36 8.78 3.31
N GLU A 558 -24.22 8.24 4.52
CA GLU A 558 -22.92 7.91 5.08
C GLU A 558 -22.35 6.64 4.45
N TYR A 559 -21.23 6.78 3.74
CA TYR A 559 -20.57 5.69 3.03
C TYR A 559 -19.20 5.40 3.63
N LYS A 560 -18.77 4.13 3.57
CA LYS A 560 -17.40 3.73 3.91
C LYS A 560 -16.45 3.94 2.72
N TYR A 561 -16.99 3.81 1.51
CA TYR A 561 -16.29 4.03 0.25
C TYR A 561 -17.03 5.08 -0.56
N MET A 562 -16.33 6.09 -1.07
CA MET A 562 -16.92 7.17 -1.88
C MET A 562 -16.18 7.31 -3.19
N LEU A 563 -16.85 7.84 -4.23
CA LEU A 563 -16.20 8.14 -5.51
C LEU A 563 -14.94 8.99 -5.29
N THR A 564 -13.86 8.73 -6.03
CA THR A 564 -12.66 9.57 -6.00
C THR A 564 -12.92 10.94 -6.63
N PRO A 565 -12.13 12.00 -6.33
CA PRO A 565 -12.36 13.32 -6.90
C PRO A 565 -12.36 13.37 -8.43
N PRO A 566 -11.47 12.68 -9.15
CA PRO A 566 -11.50 12.66 -10.61
C PRO A 566 -12.80 12.05 -11.15
N VAL A 567 -13.29 10.97 -10.52
CA VAL A 567 -14.52 10.30 -10.94
C VAL A 567 -15.75 11.15 -10.62
N PHE A 568 -15.78 11.73 -9.42
CA PHE A 568 -16.86 12.63 -9.01
C PHE A 568 -17.01 13.82 -9.96
N ASN A 569 -15.90 14.48 -10.31
CA ASN A 569 -15.97 15.69 -11.15
C ASN A 569 -16.13 15.39 -12.64
N ASN A 570 -15.40 14.41 -13.18
CA ASN A 570 -15.33 14.21 -14.63
C ASN A 570 -16.37 13.20 -15.13
N ILE A 571 -16.84 12.27 -14.28
CA ILE A 571 -17.75 11.20 -14.69
C ILE A 571 -19.13 11.41 -14.08
N TYR A 572 -19.23 11.45 -12.75
CA TYR A 572 -20.52 11.50 -12.06
C TYR A 572 -21.32 12.76 -12.39
N LYS A 573 -20.72 13.96 -12.23
CA LYS A 573 -21.39 15.22 -12.59
C LYS A 573 -21.76 15.32 -14.07
N GLY A 574 -20.90 14.83 -14.96
CA GLY A 574 -21.20 14.77 -16.41
C GLY A 574 -22.41 13.88 -16.70
N ALA A 575 -22.40 12.67 -16.16
CA ALA A 575 -23.49 11.71 -16.31
C ALA A 575 -24.82 12.22 -15.72
N LEU A 576 -24.80 12.96 -14.60
CA LEU A 576 -25.99 13.62 -14.06
C LEU A 576 -26.60 14.61 -15.07
N GLY A 577 -25.75 15.44 -15.70
CA GLY A 577 -26.17 16.39 -16.72
C GLY A 577 -26.79 15.71 -17.94
N GLU A 578 -26.14 14.65 -18.46
CA GLU A 578 -26.62 13.87 -19.60
C GLU A 578 -27.98 13.20 -19.32
N VAL A 579 -28.13 12.57 -18.15
CA VAL A 579 -29.38 11.90 -17.74
C VAL A 579 -30.52 12.89 -17.53
N ALA A 580 -30.26 14.01 -16.85
CA ALA A 580 -31.28 15.03 -16.64
C ALA A 580 -31.68 15.72 -17.94
N GLY A 581 -30.70 16.07 -18.79
CA GLY A 581 -30.95 16.70 -20.08
C GLY A 581 -31.79 15.83 -21.01
N SER A 582 -31.41 14.55 -21.15
CA SER A 582 -32.17 13.60 -21.97
C SER A 582 -33.59 13.36 -21.43
N PHE A 583 -33.77 13.31 -20.11
CA PHE A 583 -35.08 13.24 -19.48
C PHE A 583 -35.95 14.46 -19.79
N ILE A 584 -35.42 15.68 -19.63
CA ILE A 584 -36.15 16.93 -19.92
C ILE A 584 -36.59 16.95 -21.39
N PHE A 585 -35.69 16.62 -22.31
CA PHE A 585 -36.01 16.63 -23.74
C PHE A 585 -37.15 15.66 -24.05
N ARG A 586 -37.11 14.45 -23.50
CA ARG A 586 -38.12 13.42 -23.76
C ARG A 586 -39.47 13.72 -23.11
N GLU A 587 -39.48 13.97 -21.79
CA GLU A 587 -40.72 14.06 -21.01
C GLU A 587 -41.35 15.46 -21.02
N ILE A 588 -40.54 16.51 -21.16
CA ILE A 588 -41.00 17.90 -21.04
C ILE A 588 -41.15 18.55 -22.40
N PHE A 589 -40.18 18.35 -23.30
CA PHE A 589 -40.23 18.91 -24.66
C PHE A 589 -40.83 17.96 -25.70
N GLY A 590 -40.97 16.66 -25.40
CA GLY A 590 -41.45 15.67 -26.36
C GLY A 590 -40.47 15.42 -27.52
N ILE A 591 -39.19 15.74 -27.33
CA ILE A 591 -38.12 15.60 -28.33
C ILE A 591 -37.38 14.29 -28.06
N GLU A 592 -37.38 13.39 -29.04
CA GLU A 592 -36.64 12.13 -28.97
C GLU A 592 -35.17 12.34 -29.36
N LEU A 593 -34.27 12.13 -28.40
CA LEU A 593 -32.82 12.14 -28.61
C LEU A 593 -32.30 10.73 -28.86
N LYS A 594 -31.39 10.59 -29.81
CA LYS A 594 -30.71 9.33 -30.15
C LYS A 594 -29.25 9.40 -29.76
N GLU A 595 -28.71 8.25 -29.37
CA GLU A 595 -27.28 8.09 -29.15
C GLU A 595 -26.49 8.28 -30.45
N LEU A 596 -25.20 8.60 -30.31
CA LEU A 596 -24.28 8.74 -31.43
C LEU A 596 -23.81 7.37 -31.95
N ASP A 597 -23.56 7.31 -33.26
CA ASP A 597 -22.91 6.15 -33.88
C ASP A 597 -21.46 6.04 -33.42
N ILE A 598 -20.83 4.87 -33.58
CA ILE A 598 -19.48 4.58 -33.07
C ILE A 598 -18.45 5.59 -33.59
N GLU A 599 -18.54 5.99 -34.87
CA GLU A 599 -17.62 6.95 -35.51
C GLU A 599 -17.80 8.38 -34.96
N GLN A 600 -18.95 8.66 -34.34
CA GLN A 600 -19.33 9.96 -33.79
C GLN A 600 -19.26 9.99 -32.26
N TYR A 601 -18.94 8.87 -31.60
CA TYR A 601 -18.96 8.75 -30.14
C TYR A 601 -18.00 9.75 -29.45
N GLU A 602 -18.42 10.31 -28.31
CA GLU A 602 -17.74 11.39 -27.56
C GLU A 602 -17.50 12.71 -28.34
N LYS A 603 -18.15 12.90 -29.50
CA LYS A 603 -18.17 14.21 -30.17
C LYS A 603 -19.18 15.14 -29.49
N PHE A 604 -20.38 14.64 -29.22
CA PHE A 604 -21.47 15.29 -28.49
C PHE A 604 -22.19 14.22 -27.64
N ASP A 605 -23.20 14.60 -26.86
CA ASP A 605 -23.92 13.62 -26.02
C ASP A 605 -25.00 12.90 -26.83
N PHE A 606 -25.78 13.65 -27.62
CA PHE A 606 -26.92 13.12 -28.38
C PHE A 606 -27.08 13.78 -29.75
N LYS A 607 -27.91 13.16 -30.61
CA LYS A 607 -28.38 13.71 -31.89
C LYS A 607 -29.85 13.45 -32.16
N THR A 608 -30.45 14.22 -33.05
CA THR A 608 -31.76 13.92 -33.65
C THR A 608 -31.61 13.27 -35.02
N ILE A 609 -32.73 12.80 -35.58
CA ILE A 609 -32.77 12.27 -36.95
C ILE A 609 -32.48 13.36 -38.01
N ASP A 610 -32.73 14.62 -37.67
CA ASP A 610 -32.58 15.77 -38.56
C ASP A 610 -31.18 16.41 -38.52
N GLY A 611 -30.22 15.73 -37.89
CA GLY A 611 -28.83 16.18 -37.80
C GLY A 611 -28.60 17.34 -36.84
N ILE A 612 -29.48 17.50 -35.84
CA ILE A 612 -29.28 18.42 -34.72
C ILE A 612 -28.52 17.67 -33.62
N TYR A 613 -27.43 18.25 -33.12
CA TYR A 613 -26.61 17.66 -32.06
C TYR A 613 -26.80 18.43 -30.75
N VAL A 614 -26.80 17.69 -29.63
CA VAL A 614 -27.03 18.26 -28.29
C VAL A 614 -25.90 17.81 -27.37
N ASP A 615 -25.41 18.76 -26.56
CA ASP A 615 -24.35 18.58 -25.59
C ASP A 615 -24.75 19.27 -24.29
N PHE A 616 -25.01 18.46 -23.27
CA PHE A 616 -25.45 18.89 -21.97
C PHE A 616 -24.26 19.26 -21.10
N LYS A 617 -24.38 20.39 -20.43
CA LYS A 617 -23.37 20.93 -19.55
C LYS A 617 -23.89 21.07 -18.14
N TYR A 618 -22.94 20.96 -17.22
CA TYR A 618 -23.18 20.98 -15.78
C TYR A 618 -22.22 21.99 -15.13
N TRP A 619 -22.24 23.22 -15.64
CA TRP A 619 -21.28 24.26 -15.30
C TRP A 619 -21.59 24.94 -13.95
N LYS A 620 -20.54 25.46 -13.30
CA LYS A 620 -20.60 26.36 -12.15
C LYS A 620 -19.75 27.62 -12.43
N GLY A 621 -20.22 28.79 -11.99
CA GLY A 621 -19.55 30.09 -12.04
C GLY A 621 -19.37 30.68 -13.45
N ASP A 622 -18.38 31.57 -13.57
CA ASP A 622 -17.98 32.33 -14.78
C ASP A 622 -17.41 31.47 -15.94
N TYR A 623 -17.82 30.18 -16.02
CA TYR A 623 -17.46 29.22 -17.06
C TYR A 623 -18.03 29.57 -18.45
N PHE A 624 -18.32 30.84 -18.72
CA PHE A 624 -18.47 31.39 -20.06
C PHE A 624 -17.08 31.62 -20.63
N ILE A 625 -16.52 30.51 -21.10
CA ILE A 625 -15.18 30.26 -21.61
C ILE A 625 -14.65 31.41 -22.48
N ASP A 626 -13.33 31.65 -22.44
CA ASP A 626 -12.57 32.40 -23.44
C ASP A 626 -13.04 32.01 -24.86
N GLU A 627 -13.91 32.85 -25.44
CA GLU A 627 -14.97 32.42 -26.37
C GLU A 627 -14.43 31.81 -27.66
N SER A 628 -13.20 32.14 -28.04
CA SER A 628 -12.63 31.71 -29.32
C SER A 628 -12.23 30.22 -29.33
N VAL A 629 -11.40 29.79 -28.37
CA VAL A 629 -10.76 28.46 -28.42
C VAL A 629 -11.77 27.33 -28.21
N TYR A 630 -12.77 27.52 -27.35
CA TYR A 630 -13.78 26.48 -27.09
C TYR A 630 -14.82 26.39 -28.19
N ILE A 631 -15.28 27.53 -28.71
CA ILE A 631 -16.18 27.54 -29.87
C ILE A 631 -15.49 26.94 -31.09
N ASP A 632 -14.19 27.19 -31.30
CA ASP A 632 -13.42 26.56 -32.37
C ASP A 632 -13.36 25.03 -32.23
N LYS A 633 -13.23 24.50 -31.00
CA LYS A 633 -13.32 23.06 -30.75
C LYS A 633 -14.70 22.50 -31.10
N ILE A 634 -15.78 23.20 -30.73
CA ILE A 634 -17.15 22.78 -31.06
C ILE A 634 -17.38 22.85 -32.58
N LYS A 635 -16.93 23.92 -33.25
CA LYS A 635 -16.99 24.05 -34.71
C LYS A 635 -16.27 22.91 -35.41
N SER A 636 -15.10 22.52 -34.92
CA SER A 636 -14.35 21.37 -35.43
C SER A 636 -15.15 20.06 -35.28
N LYS A 637 -15.71 19.81 -34.08
CA LYS A 637 -16.59 18.65 -33.82
C LYS A 637 -17.82 18.64 -34.74
N ALA A 638 -18.50 19.78 -34.87
CA ALA A 638 -19.68 19.97 -35.70
C ALA A 638 -19.39 19.69 -37.18
N SER A 639 -18.24 20.15 -37.68
CA SER A 639 -17.77 19.90 -39.05
C SER A 639 -17.48 18.42 -39.29
N ILE A 640 -16.83 17.73 -38.34
CA ILE A 640 -16.52 16.29 -38.43
C ILE A 640 -17.79 15.45 -38.57
N VAL A 641 -18.85 15.78 -37.82
CA VAL A 641 -20.09 15.01 -37.85
C VAL A 641 -21.11 15.50 -38.88
N GLY A 642 -20.83 16.61 -39.56
CA GLY A 642 -21.75 17.24 -40.52
C GLY A 642 -23.02 17.80 -39.86
N ALA A 643 -22.89 18.37 -38.65
CA ALA A 643 -24.03 18.86 -37.87
C ALA A 643 -24.76 20.00 -38.60
N LYS A 644 -26.09 19.89 -38.71
CA LYS A 644 -26.95 20.96 -39.21
C LYS A 644 -27.01 22.11 -38.20
N SER A 645 -27.20 21.78 -36.93
CA SER A 645 -27.14 22.69 -35.80
C SER A 645 -26.64 21.96 -34.54
N VAL A 646 -26.09 22.72 -33.60
CA VAL A 646 -25.57 22.22 -32.33
C VAL A 646 -26.15 23.04 -31.19
N TYR A 647 -26.65 22.38 -30.15
CA TYR A 647 -27.10 23.01 -28.91
C TYR A 647 -26.17 22.61 -27.77
N ILE A 648 -25.52 23.59 -27.16
CA ILE A 648 -24.77 23.44 -25.92
C ILE A 648 -25.66 23.95 -24.80
N ILE A 649 -26.08 23.07 -23.90
CA ILE A 649 -27.16 23.36 -22.95
C ILE A 649 -26.69 23.10 -21.54
N ASN A 650 -26.50 24.17 -20.76
CA ASN A 650 -26.30 24.01 -19.33
C ASN A 650 -27.65 23.68 -18.65
N ILE A 651 -27.70 22.66 -17.79
CA ILE A 651 -28.97 22.20 -17.21
C ILE A 651 -29.47 23.16 -16.12
N LEU A 652 -28.57 23.59 -15.22
CA LEU A 652 -28.94 24.35 -14.02
C LEU A 652 -28.28 25.73 -13.99
N MET A 653 -29.04 26.74 -13.57
CA MET A 653 -28.57 28.10 -13.33
C MET A 653 -27.59 28.15 -12.15
N ASP A 654 -26.57 28.99 -12.24
CA ASP A 654 -25.68 29.35 -11.14
C ASP A 654 -25.64 30.88 -10.97
N ASP A 655 -25.10 31.39 -9.85
CA ASP A 655 -25.15 32.81 -9.47
C ASP A 655 -24.57 33.75 -10.56
N ASP A 656 -23.55 33.29 -11.29
CA ASP A 656 -22.87 34.04 -12.36
C ASP A 656 -23.37 33.69 -13.78
N THR A 657 -24.50 32.99 -13.90
CA THR A 657 -25.01 32.55 -15.22
C THR A 657 -25.59 33.73 -16.00
N PRO A 658 -25.13 34.01 -17.24
CA PRO A 658 -25.70 35.05 -18.08
C PRO A 658 -27.12 34.70 -18.47
N SER A 659 -27.94 35.73 -18.62
CA SER A 659 -29.36 35.58 -18.94
C SER A 659 -29.65 35.31 -20.42
N ASN A 660 -28.69 35.56 -21.31
CA ASN A 660 -28.93 35.59 -22.76
C ASN A 660 -28.42 34.32 -23.46
N ILE A 661 -29.25 33.79 -24.36
CA ILE A 661 -28.85 32.75 -25.32
C ILE A 661 -27.86 33.36 -26.31
N LYS A 662 -26.75 32.64 -26.57
CA LYS A 662 -25.76 33.04 -27.57
C LYS A 662 -25.88 32.15 -28.80
N GLN A 663 -25.94 32.76 -29.98
CA GLN A 663 -25.94 32.05 -31.25
C GLN A 663 -24.70 32.44 -32.06
N ILE A 664 -23.91 31.44 -32.46
CA ILE A 664 -22.70 31.61 -33.27
C ILE A 664 -22.78 30.62 -34.42
N ASP A 665 -22.98 31.11 -35.64
CA ASP A 665 -23.25 30.30 -36.83
C ASP A 665 -24.43 29.34 -36.59
N ASN A 666 -24.19 28.02 -36.62
CA ASN A 666 -25.17 26.97 -36.35
C ASN A 666 -25.09 26.41 -34.91
N ILE A 667 -24.36 27.08 -34.01
CA ILE A 667 -24.18 26.67 -32.61
C ILE A 667 -24.99 27.61 -31.71
N SER A 668 -25.84 27.03 -30.88
CA SER A 668 -26.64 27.73 -29.88
C SER A 668 -26.17 27.35 -28.49
N VAL A 669 -25.80 28.33 -27.67
CA VAL A 669 -25.38 28.13 -26.28
C VAL A 669 -26.50 28.63 -25.37
N ILE A 670 -27.15 27.68 -24.70
CA ILE A 670 -28.24 27.91 -23.76
C ILE A 670 -27.64 28.01 -22.35
N PRO A 671 -27.80 29.15 -21.66
CA PRO A 671 -27.08 29.42 -20.42
C PRO A 671 -27.57 28.60 -19.23
N TYR A 672 -28.86 28.26 -19.20
CA TYR A 672 -29.47 27.33 -18.25
C TYR A 672 -30.87 26.91 -18.72
N LEU A 673 -31.34 25.72 -18.32
CA LEU A 673 -32.72 25.27 -18.52
C LEU A 673 -33.59 25.45 -17.27
N TYR A 674 -33.05 25.19 -16.08
CA TYR A 674 -33.76 25.28 -14.81
C TYR A 674 -33.01 26.17 -13.83
N ASP A 675 -33.76 26.96 -13.06
CA ASP A 675 -33.19 27.69 -11.92
C ASP A 675 -33.00 26.78 -10.69
N THR A 676 -32.39 27.31 -9.64
CA THR A 676 -32.14 26.58 -8.38
C THR A 676 -33.42 26.32 -7.57
N GLU A 677 -34.56 26.91 -7.96
CA GLU A 677 -35.88 26.66 -7.37
C GLU A 677 -36.67 25.58 -8.13
N GLY A 678 -36.15 25.10 -9.28
CA GLY A 678 -36.80 24.10 -10.13
C GLY A 678 -37.77 24.69 -11.16
N ASN A 679 -37.72 26.00 -11.42
CA ASN A 679 -38.51 26.62 -12.47
C ASN A 679 -37.77 26.56 -13.82
N ILE A 680 -38.51 26.27 -14.88
CA ILE A 680 -37.98 26.25 -16.24
C ILE A 680 -37.76 27.67 -16.78
N ASN A 681 -36.61 27.89 -17.42
CA ASN A 681 -36.35 29.08 -18.22
C ASN A 681 -37.19 29.05 -19.49
N LYS A 682 -38.31 29.77 -19.47
CA LYS A 682 -39.27 29.80 -20.58
C LYS A 682 -38.66 30.27 -21.89
N VAL A 683 -37.77 31.26 -21.84
CA VAL A 683 -37.10 31.79 -23.05
C VAL A 683 -36.20 30.73 -23.67
N ALA A 684 -35.44 30.00 -22.85
CA ALA A 684 -34.63 28.88 -23.32
C ALA A 684 -35.47 27.73 -23.88
N ALA A 685 -36.56 27.38 -23.20
CA ALA A 685 -37.47 26.32 -23.64
C ALA A 685 -38.13 26.67 -24.98
N GLU A 686 -38.67 27.88 -25.13
CA GLU A 686 -39.27 28.36 -26.39
C GLU A 686 -38.24 28.34 -27.53
N TYR A 687 -37.02 28.85 -27.28
CA TYR A 687 -35.95 28.85 -28.28
C TYR A 687 -35.57 27.44 -28.74
N ILE A 688 -35.50 26.47 -27.81
CA ILE A 688 -35.25 25.07 -28.15
C ILE A 688 -36.41 24.50 -28.97
N LEU A 689 -37.66 24.67 -28.55
CA LEU A 689 -38.82 24.15 -29.28
C LEU A 689 -38.89 24.70 -30.71
N GLU A 690 -38.73 26.02 -30.89
CA GLU A 690 -38.68 26.66 -32.21
C GLU A 690 -37.55 26.08 -33.07
N GLY A 691 -36.37 25.90 -32.48
CA GLY A 691 -35.19 25.36 -33.14
C GLY A 691 -35.31 23.89 -33.57
N PHE A 692 -36.22 23.15 -32.95
CA PHE A 692 -36.56 21.76 -33.27
C PHE A 692 -37.88 21.64 -34.06
N GLY A 693 -38.54 22.77 -34.36
CA GLY A 693 -39.73 22.83 -35.20
C GLY A 693 -41.05 22.43 -34.51
N LEU A 694 -41.14 22.63 -33.19
CA LEU A 694 -42.30 22.29 -32.35
C LEU A 694 -43.08 23.51 -31.86
#